data_AF-A0A1H1XIJ9-F1
#
_entry.id   AF-A0A1H1XIJ9-F1
#
_cell.length_a   1.000
_cell.length_b   1.000
_cell.length_c   1.000
_cell.angle_alpha   90.00
_cell.angle_beta   90.00
_cell.angle_gamma   90.00
#
_symmetry.space_group_name_H-M   'P 1'
#
loop_
_entity.id
_entity.type
_entity.pdbx_description
1 polymer ?
#
loop_
_entity_poly.entity_id
_entity_poly.type
_entity_poly.pdbx_seq_one_letter_code
_entity_poly.pdbx_strand_id
1 'polypeptide(L)'
;MLIREMFVKDIERSIKGVIKVAQTDENNIHQELDEYVVTRELNKHLSKFYENYQQGIDGTTDKMGVWISGFFGSGKSHFLKILAYLLENKKARDKRAVDFFADKIQDPIVLANMKRTANVETEVILFNIDSKSSLDNKSKKDAILRVFTKVFYEHQGFYGDIPGVAEMEKYLTKEGVYEDFKREFKVAAGEEWVERRNTFYFDADYVIGALTKVTSMSEETARNWFENGVNNFEISIEKFSKDVKEYIAQKGSNFHLIFFVDEIGQYIGDSRQLMLNLQTLTEDLGTHCSGKVWIMVTSQESIDSIVKVKGDDFSRIQGRFDTRLSLSSISVDEVIKKRILEKKEHVADKLKLLHHEKSATLKNLMSFKDSTADLRGYENDLEFVDVYPFLPYQFKLLQNVFEQVRKHGSSGKHLSEGERSMLSAFKEAGLRYKDQEEGALIPFYAFYDTIKEFLTPTISRVIEGAYENLALKDDPFNMDLLKVLFMIKYIKELPANIDNIATLMVTQIDEDKLALKEKIKVSLRKLISQTLIQKNGEFYLFLTDDEQDINREIKGVKIEEDAIKRELATYIYQDLYDDKRYRYSAQYQFSYNQKMDEKNIGNQTSSIGIHILSPLSDHYAKSEQELMLMSSATGEMILKLGANETYVEEIEEVLKIEEYRKKNNPTQLPESIQNILNNKQAEARDRRRRVRDMLEEAIKGGVFYINGNRAEIKGSAVKERINAGFLSLVENVYTKLGYVKTFLDSEKDLISILRRNAEQLTTDGAAMNMNELAVKEVMDFISLQDSIQKQIRVKMVLDRFKDKPYGWKDLDISGLIAELMKEQRIRLRLNSEYMGPEDGNAVNALTKASEVEKVIVVKRVIVDESLLKVAKNICKQVFNKTDVADDEDGLIRDIRGLIEEQVKEINGYRSRYEGRKYPGGSLLDRGLEYFGEFTKGLDNVSFFTKLRDLEDNLLDWEEDVTYVKSFFASQKDIFDKGLRAIEKYKENDVYLSGDEIKDYADKLQEILTEVQPYRKIKDIPELVNKIDEQIQSVLEEKKLAAKSVIQLDLDHLTLRAKEDGVSEETKKRILDYYNNLYNGMNELTDIFKVDATITQSSAFKDRQDTTINREIHEFEKKQVEQPEVVVEGKAPYVAVKPVPQRERVRVNNLLSTKTLRTEEDVDMLLNTLSAKLKQIIKSNKQIEFID
;
A
#
# COMPACT_ATOMS: atom_id res chain seq x y z
N MET A 1 -64.89 0.06 -20.37
CA MET A 1 -65.36 -1.34 -20.29
C MET A 1 -64.94 -1.88 -18.96
N LEU A 2 -65.82 -2.57 -18.24
CA LEU A 2 -65.51 -3.08 -16.90
C LEU A 2 -64.83 -4.44 -16.98
N ILE A 3 -63.93 -4.74 -16.03
CA ILE A 3 -63.19 -6.02 -16.00
C ILE A 3 -64.14 -7.23 -16.01
N ARG A 4 -65.25 -7.20 -15.27
CA ARG A 4 -66.27 -8.28 -15.27
C ARG A 4 -66.85 -8.58 -16.66
N GLU A 5 -66.87 -7.61 -17.56
CA GLU A 5 -67.48 -7.73 -18.90
C GLU A 5 -66.55 -8.45 -19.88
N MET A 6 -65.25 -8.57 -19.55
CA MET A 6 -64.20 -9.09 -20.43
C MET A 6 -64.21 -10.61 -20.58
N PHE A 7 -64.65 -11.33 -19.55
CA PHE A 7 -64.58 -12.79 -19.48
C PHE A 7 -65.75 -13.47 -20.22
N VAL A 8 -65.50 -14.65 -20.79
CA VAL A 8 -66.52 -15.52 -21.41
C VAL A 8 -67.48 -16.07 -20.36
N LYS A 9 -66.92 -16.59 -19.26
CA LYS A 9 -67.66 -17.13 -18.13
C LYS A 9 -67.77 -16.05 -17.05
N ASP A 10 -68.97 -15.81 -16.53
CA ASP A 10 -69.21 -14.86 -15.45
C ASP A 10 -68.28 -15.14 -14.25
N ILE A 11 -67.67 -14.09 -13.71
CA ILE A 11 -66.76 -14.16 -12.56
C ILE A 11 -67.53 -14.21 -11.23
N GLU A 12 -68.77 -13.72 -11.17
CA GLU A 12 -69.62 -13.74 -9.97
C GLU A 12 -70.19 -15.14 -9.67
N ARG A 13 -70.31 -16.01 -10.69
CA ARG A 13 -70.78 -17.41 -10.57
C ARG A 13 -70.14 -18.20 -9.42
N SER A 14 -70.88 -19.12 -8.82
CA SER A 14 -70.36 -19.99 -7.76
C SER A 14 -69.41 -21.05 -8.32
N ILE A 15 -68.16 -21.06 -7.85
CA ILE A 15 -67.13 -22.05 -8.17
C ILE A 15 -66.83 -22.80 -6.87
N LYS A 16 -67.10 -24.10 -6.82
CA LYS A 16 -66.82 -24.93 -5.63
C LYS A 16 -65.31 -25.18 -5.51
N GLY A 17 -64.67 -24.56 -4.53
CA GLY A 17 -63.25 -24.79 -4.22
C GLY A 17 -62.99 -26.15 -3.57
N VAL A 18 -63.89 -26.61 -2.69
CA VAL A 18 -63.81 -27.94 -2.05
C VAL A 18 -64.63 -28.95 -2.84
N ILE A 19 -63.94 -29.91 -3.46
CA ILE A 19 -64.55 -31.08 -4.10
C ILE A 19 -64.54 -32.22 -3.09
N LYS A 20 -65.70 -32.55 -2.53
CA LYS A 20 -65.82 -33.65 -1.57
C LYS A 20 -66.01 -34.98 -2.31
N VAL A 21 -65.25 -35.98 -1.87
CA VAL A 21 -65.24 -37.35 -2.40
C VAL A 21 -66.63 -38.01 -2.25
N ALA A 22 -67.30 -37.76 -1.12
CA ALA A 22 -68.64 -38.29 -0.82
C ALA A 22 -69.82 -37.48 -1.40
N GLN A 23 -69.59 -36.45 -2.23
CA GLN A 23 -70.68 -35.69 -2.87
C GLN A 23 -71.02 -36.29 -4.23
N THR A 24 -72.19 -36.93 -4.30
CA THR A 24 -72.71 -37.69 -5.44
C THR A 24 -73.90 -37.03 -6.16
N ASP A 25 -74.35 -35.84 -5.73
CA ASP A 25 -75.48 -35.13 -6.34
C ASP A 25 -75.27 -34.91 -7.84
N GLU A 26 -76.22 -35.33 -8.69
CA GLU A 26 -76.09 -35.28 -10.15
C GLU A 26 -75.77 -33.88 -10.70
N ASN A 27 -76.32 -32.82 -10.07
CA ASN A 27 -76.03 -31.43 -10.42
C ASN A 27 -74.56 -31.04 -10.14
N ASN A 28 -73.93 -31.60 -9.11
CA ASN A 28 -72.51 -31.37 -8.82
C ASN A 28 -71.65 -32.09 -9.84
N ILE A 29 -72.00 -33.34 -10.17
CA ILE A 29 -71.27 -34.15 -11.17
C ILE A 29 -71.30 -33.45 -12.54
N HIS A 30 -72.45 -32.91 -12.95
CA HIS A 30 -72.54 -32.10 -14.15
C HIS A 30 -71.65 -30.85 -14.10
N GLN A 31 -71.64 -30.08 -12.99
CA GLN A 31 -70.80 -28.88 -12.90
C GLN A 31 -69.30 -29.23 -12.88
N GLU A 32 -68.89 -30.28 -12.17
CA GLU A 32 -67.50 -30.74 -12.12
C GLU A 32 -67.01 -31.19 -13.50
N LEU A 33 -67.79 -31.99 -14.24
CA LEU A 33 -67.47 -32.44 -15.60
C LEU A 33 -67.45 -31.30 -16.62
N ASP A 34 -68.40 -30.36 -16.55
CA ASP A 34 -68.52 -29.24 -17.49
C ASP A 34 -67.45 -28.17 -17.27
N GLU A 35 -67.12 -27.84 -16.02
CA GLU A 35 -66.05 -26.88 -15.71
C GLU A 35 -64.62 -27.50 -15.72
N TYR A 36 -64.47 -28.82 -15.89
CA TYR A 36 -63.15 -29.45 -15.93
C TYR A 36 -62.32 -28.93 -17.11
N VAL A 37 -61.08 -28.48 -16.83
CA VAL A 37 -60.12 -28.03 -17.84
C VAL A 37 -59.05 -29.11 -18.02
N VAL A 38 -58.92 -29.65 -19.22
CA VAL A 38 -57.79 -30.51 -19.58
C VAL A 38 -56.61 -29.63 -19.99
N THR A 39 -55.52 -29.70 -19.23
CA THR A 39 -54.25 -29.03 -19.53
C THR A 39 -53.40 -29.84 -20.52
N ARG A 40 -52.41 -29.20 -21.13
CA ARG A 40 -51.44 -29.89 -22.03
C ARG A 40 -50.68 -31.03 -21.32
N GLU A 41 -50.52 -30.94 -20.01
CA GLU A 41 -49.94 -31.97 -19.15
C GLU A 41 -50.94 -33.08 -18.82
N LEU A 42 -52.16 -32.73 -18.40
CA LEU A 42 -53.22 -33.71 -18.12
C LEU A 42 -53.56 -34.57 -19.35
N ASN A 43 -53.53 -34.01 -20.56
CA ASN A 43 -53.76 -34.79 -21.79
C ASN A 43 -52.72 -35.92 -21.98
N LYS A 44 -51.44 -35.65 -21.65
CA LYS A 44 -50.37 -36.68 -21.68
C LYS A 44 -50.58 -37.75 -20.61
N HIS A 45 -51.03 -37.35 -19.42
CA HIS A 45 -51.34 -38.28 -18.34
C HIS A 45 -52.55 -39.15 -18.65
N LEU A 46 -53.61 -38.59 -19.24
CA LEU A 46 -54.77 -39.34 -19.74
C LEU A 46 -54.35 -40.34 -20.82
N SER A 47 -53.52 -39.94 -21.78
CA SER A 47 -52.99 -40.84 -22.81
C SER A 47 -52.27 -42.05 -22.21
N LYS A 48 -51.25 -41.82 -21.37
CA LYS A 48 -50.48 -42.89 -20.71
C LYS A 48 -51.37 -43.77 -19.82
N PHE A 49 -52.34 -43.16 -19.13
CA PHE A 49 -53.28 -43.89 -18.29
C PHE A 49 -54.14 -44.86 -19.12
N TYR A 50 -54.81 -44.39 -20.18
CA TYR A 50 -55.68 -45.25 -20.99
C TYR A 50 -54.90 -46.30 -21.80
N GLU A 51 -53.68 -45.99 -22.25
CA GLU A 51 -52.76 -46.95 -22.88
C GLU A 51 -52.46 -48.15 -21.96
N ASN A 52 -52.12 -47.88 -20.69
CA ASN A 52 -51.89 -48.93 -19.70
C ASN A 52 -53.20 -49.64 -19.29
N TYR A 53 -54.30 -48.90 -19.15
CA TYR A 53 -55.60 -49.47 -18.74
C TYR A 53 -56.14 -50.48 -19.77
N GLN A 54 -55.97 -50.22 -21.06
CA GLN A 54 -56.41 -51.14 -22.13
C GLN A 54 -55.72 -52.52 -22.09
N GLN A 55 -54.51 -52.63 -21.52
CA GLN A 55 -53.86 -53.93 -21.33
C GLN A 55 -54.68 -54.85 -20.41
N GLY A 56 -55.40 -54.27 -19.44
CA GLY A 56 -56.33 -54.99 -18.57
C GLY A 56 -57.67 -55.32 -19.23
N ILE A 57 -58.04 -54.64 -20.32
CA ILE A 57 -59.25 -54.93 -21.11
C ILE A 57 -58.97 -56.07 -22.10
N ASP A 58 -57.88 -55.96 -22.87
CA ASP A 58 -57.56 -56.82 -24.01
C ASP A 58 -56.76 -58.09 -23.65
N GLY A 59 -56.26 -58.19 -22.43
CA GLY A 59 -55.43 -59.31 -21.98
C GLY A 59 -55.35 -59.42 -20.46
N THR A 60 -54.22 -59.94 -19.98
CA THR A 60 -53.91 -60.06 -18.55
C THR A 60 -52.67 -59.26 -18.20
N THR A 61 -52.67 -58.64 -17.02
CA THR A 61 -51.55 -57.80 -16.53
C THR A 61 -51.60 -57.69 -15.00
N ASP A 62 -50.43 -57.60 -14.37
CA ASP A 62 -50.23 -57.47 -12.92
C ASP A 62 -49.85 -56.04 -12.51
N LYS A 63 -49.78 -55.10 -13.46
CA LYS A 63 -49.38 -53.69 -13.26
C LYS A 63 -50.54 -52.78 -12.84
N MET A 64 -51.31 -53.23 -11.86
CA MET A 64 -52.62 -52.66 -11.49
C MET A 64 -52.57 -51.39 -10.63
N GLY A 65 -51.36 -50.88 -10.32
CA GLY A 65 -51.16 -49.66 -9.55
C GLY A 65 -51.07 -48.39 -10.42
N VAL A 66 -51.90 -47.40 -10.11
CA VAL A 66 -51.77 -46.02 -10.63
C VAL A 66 -51.37 -45.10 -9.47
N TRP A 67 -50.23 -44.40 -9.61
CA TRP A 67 -49.74 -43.45 -8.62
C TRP A 67 -49.87 -42.03 -9.14
N ILE A 68 -50.76 -41.24 -8.53
CA ILE A 68 -51.00 -39.84 -8.87
C ILE A 68 -50.24 -38.95 -7.87
N SER A 69 -49.04 -38.52 -8.25
CA SER A 69 -48.20 -37.60 -7.48
C SER A 69 -48.35 -36.15 -7.92
N GLY A 70 -47.73 -35.25 -7.16
CA GLY A 70 -47.66 -33.82 -7.47
C GLY A 70 -47.66 -33.00 -6.19
N PHE A 71 -47.10 -31.80 -6.24
CA PHE A 71 -47.07 -30.88 -5.09
C PHE A 71 -48.48 -30.64 -4.52
N PHE A 72 -48.54 -30.12 -3.29
CA PHE A 72 -49.83 -29.90 -2.68
C PHE A 72 -50.63 -28.79 -3.38
N GLY A 73 -51.82 -29.15 -3.84
CA GLY A 73 -52.63 -28.30 -4.73
C GLY A 73 -52.19 -28.38 -6.19
N SER A 74 -52.25 -29.59 -6.75
CA SER A 74 -51.88 -29.91 -8.14
C SER A 74 -52.97 -30.67 -8.91
N GLY A 75 -54.19 -30.75 -8.37
CA GLY A 75 -55.38 -31.32 -9.02
C GLY A 75 -55.71 -32.75 -8.61
N LYS A 76 -54.83 -33.43 -7.85
CA LYS A 76 -54.86 -34.90 -7.64
C LYS A 76 -56.23 -35.47 -7.28
N SER A 77 -56.84 -35.03 -6.18
CA SER A 77 -58.12 -35.56 -5.68
C SER A 77 -59.28 -35.29 -6.65
N HIS A 78 -59.25 -34.15 -7.35
CA HIS A 78 -60.22 -33.80 -8.38
C HIS A 78 -60.01 -34.66 -9.64
N PHE A 79 -58.77 -34.85 -10.09
CA PHE A 79 -58.42 -35.72 -11.21
C PHE A 79 -58.76 -37.18 -10.91
N LEU A 80 -58.52 -37.67 -9.69
CA LEU A 80 -58.93 -38.99 -9.20
C LEU A 80 -60.46 -39.17 -9.30
N LYS A 81 -61.23 -38.19 -8.82
CA LYS A 81 -62.70 -38.19 -8.88
C LYS A 81 -63.24 -38.12 -10.32
N ILE A 82 -62.61 -37.32 -11.18
CA ILE A 82 -62.97 -37.19 -12.61
C ILE A 82 -62.64 -38.48 -13.37
N LEU A 83 -61.50 -39.12 -13.09
CA LEU A 83 -61.18 -40.45 -13.62
C LEU A 83 -62.22 -41.50 -13.17
N ALA A 84 -62.68 -41.45 -11.92
CA ALA A 84 -63.75 -42.35 -11.45
C ALA A 84 -65.04 -42.16 -12.25
N TYR A 85 -65.50 -40.92 -12.46
CA TYR A 85 -66.68 -40.65 -13.29
C TYR A 85 -66.51 -41.03 -14.76
N LEU A 86 -65.31 -40.88 -15.33
CA LEU A 86 -65.01 -41.26 -16.71
C LEU A 86 -64.96 -42.78 -16.91
N LEU A 87 -64.49 -43.54 -15.92
CA LEU A 87 -64.42 -45.01 -15.98
C LEU A 87 -65.74 -45.69 -15.61
N GLU A 88 -66.48 -45.15 -14.63
CA GLU A 88 -67.89 -45.51 -14.38
C GLU A 88 -68.81 -45.11 -15.57
N ASN A 89 -68.31 -44.25 -16.47
CA ASN A 89 -69.07 -43.61 -17.57
C ASN A 89 -70.40 -43.01 -17.10
N LYS A 90 -70.38 -42.41 -15.90
CA LYS A 90 -71.58 -42.02 -15.15
C LYS A 90 -72.44 -41.04 -15.95
N LYS A 91 -73.76 -41.21 -15.90
CA LYS A 91 -74.72 -40.24 -16.47
C LYS A 91 -74.83 -39.01 -15.57
N ALA A 92 -74.85 -37.83 -16.18
CA ALA A 92 -75.05 -36.56 -15.49
C ALA A 92 -75.98 -35.66 -16.34
N ARG A 93 -77.26 -35.60 -15.96
CA ARG A 93 -78.38 -35.08 -16.77
C ARG A 93 -78.44 -35.77 -18.13
N ASP A 94 -78.26 -35.04 -19.22
CA ASP A 94 -78.55 -35.50 -20.57
C ASP A 94 -77.36 -36.21 -21.25
N LYS A 95 -76.16 -36.09 -20.66
CA LYS A 95 -74.88 -36.59 -21.19
C LYS A 95 -74.27 -37.66 -20.27
N ARG A 96 -73.38 -38.50 -20.80
CA ARG A 96 -72.45 -39.31 -19.99
C ARG A 96 -71.13 -38.60 -19.76
N ALA A 97 -70.37 -39.02 -18.75
CA ALA A 97 -69.11 -38.39 -18.36
C ALA A 97 -68.12 -38.18 -19.52
N VAL A 98 -67.97 -39.15 -20.43
CA VAL A 98 -67.06 -39.05 -21.57
C VAL A 98 -67.53 -38.03 -22.62
N ASP A 99 -68.83 -37.77 -22.74
CA ASP A 99 -69.38 -36.82 -23.73
C ASP A 99 -68.97 -35.37 -23.41
N PHE A 100 -68.76 -35.03 -22.13
CA PHE A 100 -68.24 -33.72 -21.71
C PHE A 100 -66.77 -33.48 -22.14
N PHE A 101 -66.05 -34.53 -22.53
CA PHE A 101 -64.63 -34.46 -22.89
C PHE A 101 -64.39 -34.45 -24.40
N ALA A 102 -65.43 -34.61 -25.23
CA ALA A 102 -65.32 -34.61 -26.68
C ALA A 102 -64.67 -33.33 -27.25
N ASP A 103 -65.08 -32.16 -26.74
CA ASP A 103 -64.55 -30.86 -27.18
C ASP A 103 -63.28 -30.44 -26.41
N LYS A 104 -62.90 -31.20 -25.38
CA LYS A 104 -61.79 -30.90 -24.46
C LYS A 104 -60.50 -31.65 -24.79
N ILE A 105 -60.64 -32.84 -25.36
CA ILE A 105 -59.53 -33.70 -25.76
C ILE A 105 -59.19 -33.45 -27.23
N GLN A 106 -58.07 -32.75 -27.46
CA GLN A 106 -57.58 -32.42 -28.81
C GLN A 106 -56.92 -33.61 -29.54
N ASP A 107 -56.73 -34.74 -28.85
CA ASP A 107 -56.11 -35.94 -29.40
C ASP A 107 -57.18 -37.01 -29.75
N PRO A 108 -57.40 -37.34 -31.04
CA PRO A 108 -58.40 -38.32 -31.44
C PRO A 108 -58.17 -39.72 -30.90
N ILE A 109 -56.91 -40.11 -30.65
CA ILE A 109 -56.55 -41.44 -30.13
C ILE A 109 -56.93 -41.53 -28.65
N VAL A 110 -56.62 -40.49 -27.86
CA VAL A 110 -57.04 -40.42 -26.44
C VAL A 110 -58.57 -40.44 -26.33
N LEU A 111 -59.28 -39.67 -27.17
CA LEU A 111 -60.75 -39.65 -27.15
C LEU A 111 -61.37 -40.99 -27.60
N ALA A 112 -60.78 -41.67 -28.58
CA ALA A 112 -61.19 -43.02 -28.97
C ALA A 112 -60.96 -44.04 -27.83
N ASN A 113 -59.81 -43.94 -27.14
CA ASN A 113 -59.46 -44.80 -26.01
C ASN A 113 -60.38 -44.60 -24.80
N MET A 114 -60.78 -43.35 -24.52
CA MET A 114 -61.81 -43.02 -23.53
C MET A 114 -63.14 -43.69 -23.87
N LYS A 115 -63.64 -43.50 -25.11
CA LYS A 115 -64.91 -44.09 -25.57
C LYS A 115 -64.89 -45.62 -25.59
N ARG A 116 -63.74 -46.24 -25.91
CA ARG A 116 -63.54 -47.69 -25.85
C ARG A 116 -63.67 -48.22 -24.43
N THR A 117 -62.97 -47.59 -23.48
CA THR A 117 -62.97 -47.96 -22.06
C THR A 117 -64.36 -47.78 -21.44
N ALA A 118 -65.07 -46.71 -21.81
CA ALA A 118 -66.40 -46.36 -21.31
C ALA A 118 -67.54 -47.31 -21.74
N ASN A 119 -67.23 -48.33 -22.54
CA ASN A 119 -68.15 -49.43 -22.88
C ASN A 119 -67.89 -50.69 -22.02
N VAL A 120 -66.90 -50.68 -21.12
CA VAL A 120 -66.59 -51.78 -20.19
C VAL A 120 -67.41 -51.60 -18.91
N GLU A 121 -68.09 -52.65 -18.47
CA GLU A 121 -68.85 -52.64 -17.22
C GLU A 121 -67.89 -52.46 -16.04
N THR A 122 -67.95 -51.29 -15.39
CA THR A 122 -66.94 -50.86 -14.42
C THR A 122 -67.59 -50.26 -13.17
N GLU A 123 -67.27 -50.82 -12.00
CA GLU A 123 -67.65 -50.25 -10.69
C GLU A 123 -66.47 -49.55 -10.02
N VAL A 124 -66.76 -48.47 -9.29
CA VAL A 124 -65.74 -47.60 -8.70
C VAL A 124 -65.98 -47.39 -7.20
N ILE A 125 -64.98 -47.76 -6.39
CA ILE A 125 -64.98 -47.58 -4.93
C ILE A 125 -64.05 -46.39 -4.63
N LEU A 126 -64.64 -45.21 -4.51
CA LEU A 126 -63.94 -43.93 -4.36
C LEU A 126 -64.03 -43.41 -2.91
N PHE A 127 -62.90 -43.31 -2.23
CA PHE A 127 -62.83 -42.94 -0.82
C PHE A 127 -61.54 -42.19 -0.43
N ASN A 128 -61.59 -41.43 0.65
CA ASN A 128 -60.42 -40.84 1.30
C ASN A 128 -60.02 -41.72 2.49
N ILE A 129 -58.77 -42.21 2.52
CA ILE A 129 -58.38 -43.25 3.50
C ILE A 129 -58.36 -42.73 4.94
N ASP A 130 -57.94 -41.47 5.14
CA ASP A 130 -57.92 -40.84 6.46
C ASP A 130 -59.34 -40.79 7.05
N SER A 131 -60.32 -40.35 6.26
CA SER A 131 -61.74 -40.22 6.66
C SER A 131 -62.44 -41.54 6.98
N LYS A 132 -61.97 -42.66 6.41
CA LYS A 132 -62.51 -44.01 6.67
C LYS A 132 -61.75 -44.76 7.77
N SER A 133 -60.61 -44.24 8.22
CA SER A 133 -59.82 -44.83 9.30
C SER A 133 -60.30 -44.42 10.69
N SER A 134 -60.49 -45.40 11.57
CA SER A 134 -60.73 -45.16 13.00
C SER A 134 -59.41 -44.87 13.72
N LEU A 135 -59.42 -43.91 14.67
CA LEU A 135 -58.23 -43.35 15.31
C LEU A 135 -57.32 -44.43 15.93
N ASP A 136 -57.89 -45.39 16.65
CA ASP A 136 -57.16 -46.48 17.32
C ASP A 136 -56.57 -47.55 16.37
N ASN A 137 -56.85 -47.48 15.07
CA ASN A 137 -56.35 -48.44 14.09
C ASN A 137 -55.09 -47.97 13.36
N LYS A 138 -54.72 -46.68 13.39
CA LYS A 138 -53.52 -46.15 12.70
C LYS A 138 -52.18 -46.71 13.24
N SER A 139 -52.17 -47.20 14.48
CA SER A 139 -51.00 -47.85 15.10
C SER A 139 -50.83 -49.32 14.75
N LYS A 140 -51.83 -49.94 14.10
CA LYS A 140 -51.83 -51.37 13.77
C LYS A 140 -51.17 -51.61 12.42
N LYS A 141 -50.45 -52.73 12.31
CA LYS A 141 -49.67 -53.12 11.11
C LYS A 141 -50.52 -53.11 9.83
N ASP A 142 -51.78 -53.53 9.94
CA ASP A 142 -52.68 -53.84 8.81
C ASP A 142 -53.74 -52.76 8.57
N ALA A 143 -53.45 -51.51 8.97
CA ALA A 143 -54.39 -50.40 8.90
C ALA A 143 -54.97 -50.15 7.49
N ILE A 144 -54.13 -50.23 6.45
CA ILE A 144 -54.57 -50.07 5.04
C ILE A 144 -55.52 -51.21 4.63
N LEU A 145 -55.13 -52.46 4.87
CA LEU A 145 -55.97 -53.64 4.56
C LEU A 145 -57.35 -53.54 5.24
N ARG A 146 -57.39 -53.06 6.49
CA ARG A 146 -58.63 -52.86 7.24
C ARG A 146 -59.54 -51.83 6.60
N VAL A 147 -59.01 -50.71 6.10
CA VAL A 147 -59.84 -49.71 5.38
C VAL A 147 -60.32 -50.25 4.03
N PHE A 148 -59.46 -50.91 3.25
CA PHE A 148 -59.87 -51.55 1.98
C PHE A 148 -60.97 -52.60 2.20
N THR A 149 -60.82 -53.45 3.21
CA THR A 149 -61.83 -54.44 3.62
C THR A 149 -63.15 -53.76 3.99
N LYS A 150 -63.09 -52.69 4.81
CA LYS A 150 -64.26 -51.89 5.20
C LYS A 150 -65.01 -51.34 3.98
N VAL A 151 -64.34 -50.61 3.09
CA VAL A 151 -65.02 -49.96 1.94
C VAL A 151 -65.52 -50.94 0.89
N PHE A 152 -64.88 -52.11 0.76
CA PHE A 152 -65.36 -53.18 -0.11
C PHE A 152 -66.63 -53.84 0.43
N TYR A 153 -66.68 -54.12 1.74
CA TYR A 153 -67.90 -54.60 2.39
C TYR A 153 -69.02 -53.55 2.37
N GLU A 154 -68.73 -52.27 2.60
CA GLU A 154 -69.69 -51.17 2.43
C GLU A 154 -70.27 -51.10 1.00
N HIS A 155 -69.43 -51.30 -0.03
CA HIS A 155 -69.85 -51.37 -1.44
C HIS A 155 -70.76 -52.56 -1.75
N GLN A 156 -70.61 -53.67 -1.01
CA GLN A 156 -71.51 -54.83 -1.05
C GLN A 156 -72.79 -54.63 -0.19
N GLY A 157 -72.90 -53.53 0.58
CA GLY A 157 -74.00 -53.25 1.51
C GLY A 157 -73.80 -53.76 2.95
N PHE A 158 -72.70 -54.47 3.20
CA PHE A 158 -72.35 -55.04 4.50
C PHE A 158 -71.69 -54.03 5.45
N TYR A 159 -71.65 -54.34 6.74
CA TYR A 159 -71.22 -53.45 7.80
C TYR A 159 -69.70 -53.49 8.01
N GLY A 160 -68.97 -52.81 7.12
CA GLY A 160 -67.51 -52.80 7.08
C GLY A 160 -66.80 -52.27 8.34
N ASP A 161 -67.50 -51.65 9.30
CA ASP A 161 -66.93 -51.20 10.58
C ASP A 161 -66.63 -52.35 11.55
N ILE A 162 -67.37 -53.47 11.49
CA ILE A 162 -67.05 -54.70 12.25
C ILE A 162 -66.86 -55.85 11.26
N PRO A 163 -65.62 -56.16 10.84
CA PRO A 163 -65.34 -57.12 9.76
C PRO A 163 -65.91 -58.54 9.95
N GLY A 164 -66.03 -59.02 11.20
CA GLY A 164 -66.70 -60.30 11.48
C GLY A 164 -68.22 -60.27 11.27
N VAL A 165 -68.87 -59.11 11.47
CA VAL A 165 -70.30 -58.92 11.16
C VAL A 165 -70.50 -58.87 9.65
N ALA A 166 -69.63 -58.17 8.92
CA ALA A 166 -69.68 -58.18 7.46
C ALA A 166 -69.47 -59.57 6.86
N GLU A 167 -68.59 -60.41 7.42
CA GLU A 167 -68.47 -61.82 7.04
C GLU A 167 -69.75 -62.62 7.35
N MET A 168 -70.41 -62.35 8.49
CA MET A 168 -71.70 -62.97 8.83
C MET A 168 -72.79 -62.60 7.82
N GLU A 169 -72.92 -61.33 7.46
CA GLU A 169 -73.85 -60.85 6.43
C GLU A 169 -73.54 -61.45 5.04
N LYS A 170 -72.26 -61.52 4.67
CA LYS A 170 -71.77 -62.16 3.44
C LYS A 170 -72.07 -63.66 3.41
N TYR A 171 -71.89 -64.39 4.51
CA TYR A 171 -72.25 -65.81 4.61
C TYR A 171 -73.76 -66.01 4.45
N LEU A 172 -74.58 -65.26 5.21
CA LEU A 172 -76.05 -65.32 5.10
C LEU A 172 -76.54 -64.95 3.69
N THR A 173 -75.82 -64.08 2.98
CA THR A 173 -76.11 -63.72 1.59
C THR A 173 -75.74 -64.86 0.63
N LYS A 174 -74.61 -65.56 0.86
CA LYS A 174 -74.16 -66.71 0.05
C LYS A 174 -75.08 -67.93 0.22
N GLU A 175 -75.65 -68.13 1.40
CA GLU A 175 -76.69 -69.13 1.67
C GLU A 175 -78.12 -68.67 1.27
N GLY A 176 -78.28 -67.41 0.83
CA GLY A 176 -79.55 -66.85 0.36
C GLY A 176 -80.55 -66.40 1.44
N VAL A 177 -80.21 -66.53 2.73
CA VAL A 177 -81.11 -66.31 3.89
C VAL A 177 -80.95 -64.95 4.56
N TYR A 178 -80.15 -64.02 4.02
CA TYR A 178 -79.89 -62.71 4.65
C TYR A 178 -81.16 -61.84 4.81
N GLU A 179 -82.10 -61.87 3.85
CA GLU A 179 -83.39 -61.17 4.00
C GLU A 179 -84.28 -61.80 5.09
N ASP A 180 -84.23 -63.13 5.24
CA ASP A 180 -84.93 -63.84 6.32
C ASP A 180 -84.31 -63.52 7.68
N PHE A 181 -82.97 -63.47 7.78
CA PHE A 181 -82.25 -63.06 8.99
C PHE A 181 -82.66 -61.66 9.44
N LYS A 182 -82.67 -60.67 8.53
CA LYS A 182 -83.07 -59.29 8.84
C LYS A 182 -84.52 -59.23 9.35
N ARG A 183 -85.43 -60.02 8.75
CA ARG A 183 -86.82 -60.12 9.19
C ARG A 183 -86.94 -60.75 10.59
N GLU A 184 -86.31 -61.89 10.85
CA GLU A 184 -86.39 -62.55 12.16
C GLU A 184 -85.69 -61.75 13.26
N PHE A 185 -84.60 -61.04 12.95
CA PHE A 185 -83.97 -60.08 13.86
C PHE A 185 -84.94 -58.94 14.19
N LYS A 186 -85.61 -58.35 13.20
CA LYS A 186 -86.62 -57.30 13.43
C LYS A 186 -87.80 -57.78 14.27
N VAL A 187 -88.24 -59.03 14.09
CA VAL A 187 -89.29 -59.67 14.92
C VAL A 187 -88.83 -59.85 16.38
N ALA A 188 -87.54 -60.04 16.62
CA ALA A 188 -86.97 -60.24 17.96
C ALA A 188 -86.59 -58.93 18.68
N ALA A 189 -85.95 -58.00 17.98
CA ALA A 189 -85.40 -56.75 18.52
C ALA A 189 -86.30 -55.51 18.30
N GLY A 190 -87.30 -55.59 17.42
CA GLY A 190 -88.23 -54.49 17.09
C GLY A 190 -87.74 -53.49 16.03
N GLU A 191 -86.46 -53.51 15.68
CA GLU A 191 -85.79 -52.54 14.80
C GLU A 191 -85.13 -53.21 13.58
N GLU A 192 -84.85 -52.43 12.54
CA GLU A 192 -84.17 -52.91 11.33
C GLU A 192 -82.71 -53.25 11.62
N TRP A 193 -82.27 -54.44 11.21
CA TRP A 193 -80.88 -54.89 11.33
C TRP A 193 -79.86 -53.89 10.74
N VAL A 194 -80.19 -53.27 9.61
CA VAL A 194 -79.28 -52.35 8.89
C VAL A 194 -78.90 -51.13 9.73
N GLU A 195 -79.81 -50.66 10.59
CA GLU A 195 -79.63 -49.53 11.50
C GLU A 195 -78.98 -49.94 12.83
N ARG A 196 -79.22 -51.18 13.29
CA ARG A 196 -78.81 -51.68 14.62
C ARG A 196 -77.54 -52.55 14.63
N ARG A 197 -77.03 -52.97 13.47
CA ARG A 197 -75.77 -53.74 13.37
C ARG A 197 -74.52 -53.03 13.92
N ASN A 198 -74.61 -51.75 14.24
CA ASN A 198 -73.60 -51.00 14.99
C ASN A 198 -73.53 -51.37 16.48
N THR A 199 -74.63 -51.82 17.11
CA THR A 199 -74.68 -52.25 18.52
C THR A 199 -74.50 -53.76 18.71
N PHE A 200 -74.06 -54.48 17.67
CA PHE A 200 -73.92 -55.94 17.60
C PHE A 200 -73.64 -56.66 18.93
N TYR A 201 -72.61 -56.23 19.67
CA TYR A 201 -72.16 -56.86 20.91
C TYR A 201 -73.15 -56.78 22.09
N PHE A 202 -74.15 -55.90 22.03
CA PHE A 202 -75.21 -55.77 23.03
C PHE A 202 -76.46 -56.60 22.68
N ASP A 203 -76.63 -56.98 21.41
CA ASP A 203 -77.85 -57.62 20.88
C ASP A 203 -77.72 -59.15 20.76
N ALA A 204 -76.85 -59.76 21.56
CA ALA A 204 -76.41 -61.16 21.44
C ALA A 204 -77.57 -62.17 21.30
N ASP A 205 -78.53 -62.15 22.22
CA ASP A 205 -79.64 -63.12 22.19
C ASP A 205 -80.63 -62.86 21.03
N TYR A 206 -80.72 -61.63 20.51
CA TYR A 206 -81.48 -61.32 19.29
C TYR A 206 -80.77 -61.82 18.03
N VAL A 207 -79.45 -61.65 17.95
CA VAL A 207 -78.63 -62.18 16.84
C VAL A 207 -78.65 -63.71 16.83
N ILE A 208 -78.40 -64.35 17.97
CA ILE A 208 -78.40 -65.81 18.12
C ILE A 208 -79.82 -66.37 17.85
N GLY A 209 -80.86 -65.72 18.38
CA GLY A 209 -82.26 -66.09 18.14
C GLY A 209 -82.73 -65.90 16.70
N ALA A 210 -82.11 -65.00 15.93
CA ALA A 210 -82.36 -64.87 14.49
C ALA A 210 -81.55 -65.91 13.69
N LEU A 211 -80.25 -66.08 13.95
CA LEU A 211 -79.37 -67.05 13.29
C LEU A 211 -79.91 -68.49 13.39
N THR A 212 -80.35 -68.91 14.58
CA THR A 212 -80.88 -70.27 14.85
C THR A 212 -82.22 -70.58 14.17
N LYS A 213 -82.97 -69.56 13.73
CA LYS A 213 -84.22 -69.75 12.96
C LYS A 213 -83.98 -69.86 11.46
N VAL A 214 -82.99 -69.15 10.94
CA VAL A 214 -82.78 -68.95 9.48
C VAL A 214 -81.60 -69.75 8.93
N THR A 215 -80.84 -70.41 9.80
CA THR A 215 -79.73 -71.31 9.43
C THR A 215 -79.88 -72.65 10.14
N SER A 216 -79.22 -73.69 9.65
CA SER A 216 -79.19 -75.03 10.27
C SER A 216 -78.31 -75.12 11.54
N MET A 217 -77.97 -74.00 12.18
CA MET A 217 -77.07 -73.96 13.34
C MET A 217 -77.81 -74.22 14.65
N SER A 218 -77.21 -75.02 15.55
CA SER A 218 -77.67 -75.11 16.94
C SER A 218 -77.41 -73.79 17.68
N GLU A 219 -78.14 -73.54 18.78
CA GLU A 219 -77.90 -72.33 19.60
C GLU A 219 -76.45 -72.26 20.10
N GLU A 220 -75.87 -73.38 20.52
CA GLU A 220 -74.46 -73.50 20.90
C GLU A 220 -73.51 -73.11 19.75
N THR A 221 -73.83 -73.50 18.51
CA THR A 221 -73.04 -73.14 17.32
C THR A 221 -73.16 -71.64 17.00
N ALA A 222 -74.38 -71.10 17.03
CA ALA A 222 -74.64 -69.69 16.76
C ALA A 222 -74.04 -68.78 17.85
N ARG A 223 -74.12 -69.19 19.13
CA ARG A 223 -73.49 -68.51 20.27
C ARG A 223 -71.97 -68.54 20.18
N ASN A 224 -71.37 -69.68 19.85
CA ASN A 224 -69.93 -69.76 19.58
C ASN A 224 -69.49 -68.92 18.37
N TRP A 225 -70.32 -68.82 17.31
CA TRP A 225 -70.02 -67.95 16.17
C TRP A 225 -70.04 -66.47 16.56
N PHE A 226 -71.06 -66.04 17.32
CA PHE A 226 -71.16 -64.69 17.88
C PHE A 226 -69.97 -64.36 18.80
N GLU A 227 -69.69 -65.22 19.77
CA GLU A 227 -68.68 -64.98 20.81
C GLU A 227 -67.24 -65.12 20.33
N ASN A 228 -66.94 -66.07 19.43
CA ASN A 228 -65.57 -66.33 18.97
C ASN A 228 -65.33 -65.99 17.50
N GLY A 229 -66.24 -66.35 16.59
CA GLY A 229 -66.00 -66.19 15.15
C GLY A 229 -66.16 -64.76 14.62
N VAL A 230 -66.97 -63.92 15.27
CA VAL A 230 -67.06 -62.48 14.96
C VAL A 230 -65.98 -61.67 15.70
N ASN A 231 -65.69 -62.01 16.96
CA ASN A 231 -64.68 -61.30 17.76
C ASN A 231 -63.24 -61.57 17.30
N ASN A 232 -62.89 -62.84 17.03
CA ASN A 232 -61.53 -63.24 16.67
C ASN A 232 -61.31 -63.25 15.14
N PHE A 233 -62.06 -62.43 14.38
CA PHE A 233 -61.97 -62.38 12.92
C PHE A 233 -60.67 -61.70 12.44
N GLU A 234 -59.68 -62.51 12.11
CA GLU A 234 -58.46 -62.03 11.44
C GLU A 234 -58.69 -61.76 9.95
N ILE A 235 -57.97 -60.76 9.44
CA ILE A 235 -58.06 -60.30 8.04
C ILE A 235 -56.67 -60.44 7.43
N SER A 236 -56.57 -61.15 6.30
CA SER A 236 -55.35 -61.29 5.52
C SER A 236 -55.54 -60.77 4.10
N ILE A 237 -54.43 -60.34 3.47
CA ILE A 237 -54.43 -59.81 2.10
C ILE A 237 -54.87 -60.87 1.10
N GLU A 238 -54.39 -62.11 1.27
CA GLU A 238 -54.77 -63.25 0.44
C GLU A 238 -56.28 -63.53 0.51
N LYS A 239 -56.89 -63.44 1.72
CA LYS A 239 -58.34 -63.62 1.88
C LYS A 239 -59.12 -62.50 1.21
N PHE A 240 -58.76 -61.23 1.48
CA PHE A 240 -59.39 -60.08 0.83
C PHE A 240 -59.30 -60.17 -0.70
N SER A 241 -58.15 -60.55 -1.24
CA SER A 241 -57.94 -60.71 -2.69
C SER A 241 -58.74 -61.87 -3.29
N LYS A 242 -59.00 -62.94 -2.54
CA LYS A 242 -59.93 -64.01 -2.94
C LYS A 242 -61.39 -63.56 -2.88
N ASP A 243 -61.79 -62.80 -1.87
CA ASP A 243 -63.15 -62.25 -1.74
C ASP A 243 -63.46 -61.26 -2.88
N VAL A 244 -62.51 -60.40 -3.24
CA VAL A 244 -62.61 -59.53 -4.42
C VAL A 244 -62.69 -60.36 -5.71
N LYS A 245 -61.90 -61.44 -5.83
CA LYS A 245 -61.97 -62.36 -6.98
C LYS A 245 -63.34 -63.07 -7.09
N GLU A 246 -63.91 -63.54 -5.98
CA GLU A 246 -65.25 -64.14 -5.97
C GLU A 246 -66.32 -63.13 -6.39
N TYR A 247 -66.21 -61.86 -5.98
CA TYR A 247 -67.15 -60.81 -6.37
C TYR A 247 -67.11 -60.49 -7.87
N ILE A 248 -65.93 -60.24 -8.44
CA ILE A 248 -65.83 -59.94 -9.89
C ILE A 248 -66.22 -61.15 -10.75
N ALA A 249 -66.03 -62.39 -10.26
CA ALA A 249 -66.43 -63.60 -10.97
C ALA A 249 -67.95 -63.85 -11.00
N GLN A 250 -68.74 -63.13 -10.19
CA GLN A 250 -70.21 -63.14 -10.22
C GLN A 250 -70.79 -62.12 -11.22
N LYS A 251 -69.94 -61.32 -11.88
CA LYS A 251 -70.31 -60.24 -12.81
C LYS A 251 -70.02 -60.66 -14.26
N GLY A 252 -70.08 -59.71 -15.21
CA GLY A 252 -69.72 -59.96 -16.61
C GLY A 252 -68.27 -60.43 -16.82
N SER A 253 -68.02 -61.18 -17.89
CA SER A 253 -66.70 -61.76 -18.21
C SER A 253 -65.57 -60.74 -18.47
N ASN A 254 -65.93 -59.47 -18.64
CA ASN A 254 -65.00 -58.35 -18.76
C ASN A 254 -65.35 -57.22 -17.76
N PHE A 255 -65.92 -57.57 -16.60
CA PHE A 255 -66.22 -56.62 -15.53
C PHE A 255 -64.94 -56.11 -14.86
N HIS A 256 -64.88 -54.82 -14.55
CA HIS A 256 -63.75 -54.16 -13.89
C HIS A 256 -64.17 -53.52 -12.56
N LEU A 257 -63.32 -53.63 -11.53
CA LEU A 257 -63.51 -52.97 -10.23
C LEU A 257 -62.31 -52.06 -9.92
N ILE A 258 -62.56 -50.82 -9.50
CA ILE A 258 -61.49 -49.83 -9.27
C ILE A 258 -61.59 -49.22 -7.89
N PHE A 259 -60.52 -49.37 -7.09
CA PHE A 259 -60.34 -48.65 -5.83
C PHE A 259 -59.63 -47.32 -6.10
N PHE A 260 -60.32 -46.21 -5.86
CA PHE A 260 -59.76 -44.86 -5.92
C PHE A 260 -59.53 -44.32 -4.51
N VAL A 261 -58.26 -44.21 -4.11
CA VAL A 261 -57.83 -43.92 -2.74
C VAL A 261 -57.18 -42.54 -2.63
N ASP A 262 -57.91 -41.60 -2.05
CA ASP A 262 -57.41 -40.25 -1.82
C ASP A 262 -56.58 -40.16 -0.53
N GLU A 263 -55.50 -39.38 -0.59
CA GLU A 263 -54.54 -39.04 0.48
C GLU A 263 -53.65 -40.20 1.02
N ILE A 264 -53.45 -41.29 0.26
CA ILE A 264 -52.62 -42.44 0.70
C ILE A 264 -51.21 -42.05 1.16
N GLY A 265 -50.58 -41.09 0.48
CA GLY A 265 -49.21 -40.66 0.80
C GLY A 265 -49.11 -39.98 2.16
N GLN A 266 -50.14 -39.23 2.55
CA GLN A 266 -50.23 -38.58 3.85
C GLN A 266 -50.56 -39.59 4.96
N TYR A 267 -51.40 -40.58 4.66
CA TYR A 267 -51.74 -41.66 5.58
C TYR A 267 -50.55 -42.58 5.90
N ILE A 268 -49.70 -42.86 4.91
CA ILE A 268 -48.47 -43.65 5.08
C ILE A 268 -47.39 -42.82 5.79
N GLY A 269 -47.18 -41.57 5.37
CA GLY A 269 -46.10 -40.72 5.88
C GLY A 269 -44.73 -41.41 5.79
N ASP A 270 -43.99 -41.40 6.89
CA ASP A 270 -42.68 -42.05 7.00
C ASP A 270 -42.72 -43.59 7.13
N SER A 271 -43.91 -44.21 7.19
CA SER A 271 -44.09 -45.62 7.59
C SER A 271 -43.76 -46.62 6.48
N ARG A 272 -42.53 -47.14 6.50
CA ARG A 272 -42.09 -48.27 5.64
C ARG A 272 -43.05 -49.47 5.73
N GLN A 273 -43.63 -49.76 6.89
CA GLN A 273 -44.53 -50.91 7.04
C GLN A 273 -45.88 -50.71 6.33
N LEU A 274 -46.46 -49.51 6.38
CA LEU A 274 -47.72 -49.24 5.66
C LEU A 274 -47.50 -49.25 4.14
N MET A 275 -46.37 -48.73 3.65
CA MET A 275 -46.02 -48.79 2.23
C MET A 275 -45.86 -50.24 1.73
N LEU A 276 -45.24 -51.12 2.52
CA LEU A 276 -45.15 -52.54 2.20
C LEU A 276 -46.53 -53.22 2.18
N ASN A 277 -47.43 -52.89 3.12
CA ASN A 277 -48.77 -53.48 3.13
C ASN A 277 -49.61 -53.03 1.91
N LEU A 278 -49.42 -51.80 1.41
CA LEU A 278 -50.02 -51.35 0.14
C LEU A 278 -49.44 -52.09 -1.08
N GLN A 279 -48.13 -52.40 -1.08
CA GLN A 279 -47.52 -53.22 -2.13
C GLN A 279 -48.16 -54.60 -2.19
N THR A 280 -48.12 -55.35 -1.09
CA THR A 280 -48.61 -56.73 -1.05
C THR A 280 -50.08 -56.80 -1.43
N LEU A 281 -50.89 -55.83 -1.01
CA LEU A 281 -52.29 -55.70 -1.43
C LEU A 281 -52.45 -55.52 -2.95
N THR A 282 -51.60 -54.71 -3.58
CA THR A 282 -51.62 -54.52 -5.03
C THR A 282 -51.10 -55.76 -5.77
N GLU A 283 -50.15 -56.49 -5.19
CA GLU A 283 -49.51 -57.68 -5.76
C GLU A 283 -50.40 -58.93 -5.71
N ASP A 284 -51.07 -59.20 -4.57
CA ASP A 284 -52.04 -60.30 -4.44
C ASP A 284 -53.26 -60.07 -5.33
N LEU A 285 -53.78 -58.83 -5.42
CA LEU A 285 -54.88 -58.49 -6.33
C LEU A 285 -54.48 -58.62 -7.80
N GLY A 286 -53.28 -58.18 -8.20
CA GLY A 286 -52.77 -58.41 -9.55
C GLY A 286 -52.66 -59.90 -9.88
N THR A 287 -52.16 -60.69 -8.94
CA THR A 287 -52.02 -62.15 -9.05
C THR A 287 -53.38 -62.87 -9.17
N HIS A 288 -54.36 -62.49 -8.34
CA HIS A 288 -55.66 -63.16 -8.30
C HIS A 288 -56.66 -62.63 -9.33
N CYS A 289 -56.60 -61.36 -9.73
CA CYS A 289 -57.61 -60.69 -10.57
C CYS A 289 -57.10 -60.28 -11.97
N SER A 290 -55.81 -60.43 -12.26
CA SER A 290 -55.22 -60.55 -13.60
C SER A 290 -55.63 -59.48 -14.64
N GLY A 291 -55.77 -58.22 -14.24
CA GLY A 291 -56.13 -57.10 -15.14
C GLY A 291 -57.47 -56.42 -14.82
N LYS A 292 -58.34 -57.08 -14.03
CA LYS A 292 -59.74 -56.66 -13.78
C LYS A 292 -59.95 -55.84 -12.51
N VAL A 293 -58.94 -55.74 -11.64
CA VAL A 293 -59.00 -54.93 -10.41
C VAL A 293 -57.84 -53.95 -10.38
N TRP A 294 -58.15 -52.67 -10.22
CA TRP A 294 -57.16 -51.58 -10.23
C TRP A 294 -57.14 -50.82 -8.91
N ILE A 295 -55.97 -50.36 -8.49
CA ILE A 295 -55.78 -49.46 -7.35
C ILE A 295 -55.16 -48.16 -7.85
N MET A 296 -55.89 -47.05 -7.68
CA MET A 296 -55.45 -45.70 -8.06
C MET A 296 -55.34 -44.83 -6.82
N VAL A 297 -54.19 -44.20 -6.59
CA VAL A 297 -53.91 -43.51 -5.33
C VAL A 297 -53.35 -42.10 -5.50
N THR A 298 -53.65 -41.18 -4.57
CA THR A 298 -53.07 -39.83 -4.55
C THR A 298 -52.01 -39.64 -3.46
N SER A 299 -50.92 -38.97 -3.81
CA SER A 299 -49.81 -38.65 -2.88
C SER A 299 -49.27 -37.26 -3.15
N GLN A 300 -48.80 -36.57 -2.10
CA GLN A 300 -48.04 -35.32 -2.28
C GLN A 300 -46.66 -35.62 -2.89
N GLU A 301 -46.04 -36.73 -2.47
CA GLU A 301 -44.74 -37.15 -2.96
C GLU A 301 -44.82 -38.12 -4.15
N SER A 302 -43.79 -38.07 -4.99
CA SER A 302 -43.52 -39.10 -5.98
C SER A 302 -43.17 -40.42 -5.28
N ILE A 303 -43.56 -41.55 -5.88
CA ILE A 303 -43.18 -42.86 -5.33
C ILE A 303 -41.64 -43.01 -5.24
N ASP A 304 -40.90 -42.35 -6.14
CA ASP A 304 -39.44 -42.39 -6.21
C ASP A 304 -38.73 -41.56 -5.13
N SER A 305 -39.37 -40.52 -4.58
CA SER A 305 -38.79 -39.73 -3.47
C SER A 305 -38.96 -40.45 -2.13
N ILE A 306 -40.16 -40.98 -1.86
CA ILE A 306 -40.47 -41.82 -0.68
C ILE A 306 -39.49 -43.00 -0.61
N VAL A 307 -39.17 -43.60 -1.76
CA VAL A 307 -38.26 -44.74 -1.89
C VAL A 307 -36.79 -44.37 -1.69
N LYS A 308 -36.27 -43.37 -2.42
CA LYS A 308 -34.82 -43.10 -2.47
C LYS A 308 -34.18 -42.74 -1.14
N VAL A 309 -34.95 -42.27 -0.16
CA VAL A 309 -34.43 -41.89 1.16
C VAL A 309 -34.10 -43.13 2.03
N LYS A 310 -34.65 -44.33 1.74
CA LYS A 310 -34.64 -45.48 2.69
C LYS A 310 -34.38 -46.89 2.08
N GLY A 311 -33.57 -47.00 1.02
CA GLY A 311 -32.86 -48.25 0.64
C GLY A 311 -33.40 -49.07 -0.54
N ASP A 312 -32.64 -50.08 -1.00
CA ASP A 312 -32.80 -50.76 -2.30
C ASP A 312 -34.00 -51.74 -2.42
N ASP A 313 -34.58 -52.19 -1.30
CA ASP A 313 -35.66 -53.20 -1.28
C ASP A 313 -36.91 -52.80 -2.09
N PHE A 314 -37.08 -51.51 -2.34
CA PHE A 314 -38.28 -50.91 -2.95
C PHE A 314 -38.33 -50.98 -4.47
N SER A 315 -37.29 -51.50 -5.14
CA SER A 315 -37.25 -51.67 -6.60
C SER A 315 -38.42 -52.51 -7.16
N ARG A 316 -39.00 -53.42 -6.37
CA ARG A 316 -40.19 -54.21 -6.74
C ARG A 316 -41.50 -53.38 -6.70
N ILE A 317 -41.63 -52.46 -5.75
CA ILE A 317 -42.79 -51.57 -5.61
C ILE A 317 -42.96 -50.70 -6.85
N GLN A 318 -41.84 -50.17 -7.34
CA GLN A 318 -41.76 -49.37 -8.56
C GLN A 318 -42.33 -50.08 -9.81
N GLY A 319 -42.28 -51.42 -9.86
CA GLY A 319 -42.80 -52.21 -10.99
C GLY A 319 -44.30 -52.49 -10.95
N ARG A 320 -44.96 -52.36 -9.79
CA ARG A 320 -46.42 -52.55 -9.64
C ARG A 320 -47.19 -51.24 -9.86
N PHE A 321 -46.60 -50.11 -9.47
CA PHE A 321 -47.08 -48.76 -9.77
C PHE A 321 -46.34 -48.17 -10.99
N ASP A 322 -46.51 -48.81 -12.15
CA ASP A 322 -45.90 -48.42 -13.42
C ASP A 322 -46.61 -47.19 -14.05
N THR A 323 -47.93 -47.08 -13.82
CA THR A 323 -48.75 -45.96 -14.26
C THR A 323 -48.60 -44.77 -13.32
N ARG A 324 -47.43 -44.14 -13.37
CA ARG A 324 -47.12 -42.90 -12.63
C ARG A 324 -47.57 -41.69 -13.43
N LEU A 325 -48.41 -40.85 -12.80
CA LEU A 325 -48.94 -39.59 -13.30
C LEU A 325 -48.52 -38.51 -12.28
N SER A 326 -47.88 -37.42 -12.70
CA SER A 326 -47.29 -36.45 -11.76
C SER A 326 -47.63 -35.04 -12.16
N LEU A 327 -48.56 -34.42 -11.44
CA LEU A 327 -49.17 -33.15 -11.80
C LEU A 327 -48.30 -31.97 -11.31
N SER A 328 -47.81 -31.15 -12.24
CA SER A 328 -46.98 -29.97 -11.97
C SER A 328 -47.80 -28.70 -11.69
N SER A 329 -47.12 -27.65 -11.22
CA SER A 329 -47.74 -26.34 -10.97
C SER A 329 -48.07 -25.55 -12.24
N ILE A 330 -47.52 -25.95 -13.39
CA ILE A 330 -47.81 -25.35 -14.71
C ILE A 330 -49.28 -25.60 -15.09
N SER A 331 -49.85 -26.75 -14.69
CA SER A 331 -51.28 -27.03 -14.90
C SER A 331 -52.20 -26.04 -14.16
N VAL A 332 -51.81 -25.49 -13.00
CA VAL A 332 -52.67 -24.58 -12.23
C VAL A 332 -52.83 -23.22 -12.94
N ASP A 333 -51.77 -22.73 -13.59
CA ASP A 333 -51.82 -21.52 -14.44
C ASP A 333 -52.75 -21.71 -15.65
N GLU A 334 -52.59 -22.79 -16.42
CA GLU A 334 -53.47 -23.09 -17.56
C GLU A 334 -54.95 -23.26 -17.14
N VAL A 335 -55.20 -23.81 -15.94
CA VAL A 335 -56.55 -23.90 -15.35
C VAL A 335 -57.11 -22.53 -14.99
N ILE A 336 -56.35 -21.63 -14.35
CA ILE A 336 -56.83 -20.28 -14.01
C ILE A 336 -57.11 -19.47 -15.29
N LYS A 337 -56.20 -19.51 -16.27
CA LYS A 337 -56.36 -18.87 -17.58
C LYS A 337 -57.66 -19.31 -18.27
N LYS A 338 -57.92 -20.63 -18.40
CA LYS A 338 -59.13 -21.15 -19.09
C LYS A 338 -60.43 -21.16 -18.26
N ARG A 339 -60.35 -21.21 -16.92
CA ARG A 339 -61.55 -21.32 -16.05
C ARG A 339 -62.04 -19.97 -15.51
N ILE A 340 -61.14 -19.01 -15.29
CA ILE A 340 -61.49 -17.68 -14.78
C ILE A 340 -61.26 -16.61 -15.85
N LEU A 341 -60.09 -16.59 -16.50
CA LEU A 341 -59.62 -15.43 -17.25
C LEU A 341 -59.90 -15.46 -18.76
N GLU A 342 -60.54 -16.51 -19.27
CA GLU A 342 -60.87 -16.72 -20.69
C GLU A 342 -61.63 -15.52 -21.26
N LYS A 343 -61.04 -14.83 -22.25
CA LYS A 343 -61.56 -13.55 -22.80
C LYS A 343 -62.53 -13.78 -23.95
N LYS A 344 -63.53 -12.91 -24.07
CA LYS A 344 -64.37 -12.82 -25.27
C LYS A 344 -63.50 -12.39 -26.47
N GLU A 345 -63.81 -12.89 -27.66
CA GLU A 345 -63.00 -12.73 -28.87
C GLU A 345 -62.66 -11.25 -29.19
N HIS A 346 -63.67 -10.37 -29.21
CA HIS A 346 -63.49 -8.92 -29.41
C HIS A 346 -62.69 -8.21 -28.30
N VAL A 347 -62.58 -8.82 -27.12
CA VAL A 347 -61.79 -8.29 -25.99
C VAL A 347 -60.34 -8.74 -26.10
N ALA A 348 -60.10 -9.97 -26.57
CA ALA A 348 -58.76 -10.44 -26.87
C ALA A 348 -58.06 -9.51 -27.88
N ASP A 349 -58.72 -9.17 -28.99
CA ASP A 349 -58.14 -8.27 -29.99
C ASP A 349 -57.93 -6.84 -29.45
N LYS A 350 -58.81 -6.35 -28.59
CA LYS A 350 -58.61 -5.05 -27.93
C LYS A 350 -57.40 -5.06 -26.98
N LEU A 351 -57.25 -6.11 -26.19
CA LEU A 351 -56.12 -6.26 -25.26
C LEU A 351 -54.78 -6.44 -25.99
N LYS A 352 -54.74 -7.06 -27.19
CA LYS A 352 -53.53 -7.08 -28.05
C LYS A 352 -53.12 -5.68 -28.49
N LEU A 353 -54.08 -4.84 -28.90
CA LEU A 353 -53.81 -3.45 -29.28
C LEU A 353 -53.30 -2.63 -28.08
N LEU A 354 -53.93 -2.76 -26.91
CA LEU A 354 -53.50 -2.13 -25.67
C LEU A 354 -52.07 -2.57 -25.27
N HIS A 355 -51.76 -3.87 -25.38
CA HIS A 355 -50.41 -4.37 -25.16
C HIS A 355 -49.39 -3.76 -26.13
N HIS A 356 -49.72 -3.66 -27.43
CA HIS A 356 -48.85 -3.06 -28.43
C HIS A 356 -48.61 -1.56 -28.17
N GLU A 357 -49.61 -0.80 -27.72
CA GLU A 357 -49.45 0.60 -27.33
C GLU A 357 -48.58 0.75 -26.07
N LYS A 358 -48.82 -0.08 -25.05
CA LYS A 358 -48.26 0.08 -23.70
C LYS A 358 -47.04 -0.78 -23.38
N SER A 359 -46.53 -1.58 -24.33
CA SER A 359 -45.49 -2.60 -24.10
C SER A 359 -44.25 -2.07 -23.37
N ALA A 360 -43.78 -0.87 -23.74
CA ALA A 360 -42.63 -0.23 -23.08
C ALA A 360 -42.90 0.13 -21.61
N THR A 361 -44.09 0.67 -21.30
CA THR A 361 -44.52 1.01 -19.94
C THR A 361 -44.66 -0.25 -19.10
N LEU A 362 -45.36 -1.27 -19.62
CA LEU A 362 -45.54 -2.57 -18.97
C LEU A 362 -44.19 -3.22 -18.61
N LYS A 363 -43.22 -3.21 -19.54
CA LYS A 363 -41.88 -3.76 -19.32
C LYS A 363 -41.08 -3.03 -18.22
N ASN A 364 -41.29 -1.72 -18.06
CA ASN A 364 -40.68 -0.93 -16.98
C ASN A 364 -41.37 -1.19 -15.63
N LEU A 365 -42.70 -1.25 -15.62
CA LEU A 365 -43.51 -1.56 -14.42
C LEU A 365 -43.11 -2.91 -13.83
N MET A 366 -42.96 -3.96 -14.64
CA MET A 366 -42.63 -5.32 -14.20
C MET A 366 -41.12 -5.58 -13.93
N SER A 367 -40.27 -4.54 -13.96
CA SER A 367 -38.85 -4.72 -13.64
C SER A 367 -38.65 -5.00 -12.14
N PHE A 368 -38.04 -6.14 -11.83
CA PHE A 368 -37.51 -6.49 -10.51
C PHE A 368 -35.99 -6.27 -10.47
N LYS A 369 -35.48 -5.87 -9.31
CA LYS A 369 -34.07 -5.59 -9.03
C LYS A 369 -33.53 -6.56 -7.98
N ASP A 370 -32.32 -7.08 -8.22
CA ASP A 370 -31.58 -7.98 -7.31
C ASP A 370 -32.31 -9.30 -6.97
N SER A 371 -33.38 -9.65 -7.70
CA SER A 371 -34.12 -10.90 -7.53
C SER A 371 -33.48 -12.06 -8.31
N THR A 372 -33.36 -13.21 -7.66
CA THR A 372 -32.87 -14.47 -8.27
C THR A 372 -34.01 -15.38 -8.75
N ALA A 373 -35.27 -15.00 -8.49
CA ALA A 373 -36.43 -15.71 -8.99
C ALA A 373 -36.67 -15.37 -10.47
N ASP A 374 -36.93 -16.40 -11.27
CA ASP A 374 -37.47 -16.28 -12.63
C ASP A 374 -38.94 -15.81 -12.57
N LEU A 375 -39.13 -14.51 -12.27
CA LEU A 375 -40.39 -13.77 -12.21
C LEU A 375 -40.54 -12.95 -13.48
N ARG A 376 -41.32 -13.47 -14.44
CA ARG A 376 -41.47 -12.85 -15.76
C ARG A 376 -42.57 -11.80 -15.78
N GLY A 377 -42.36 -10.79 -16.62
CA GLY A 377 -43.47 -10.03 -17.21
C GLY A 377 -44.00 -10.72 -18.47
N TYR A 378 -44.97 -10.12 -19.15
CA TYR A 378 -45.56 -10.64 -20.38
C TYR A 378 -44.49 -10.99 -21.44
N GLU A 379 -44.47 -12.25 -21.90
CA GLU A 379 -43.60 -12.70 -22.99
C GLU A 379 -44.10 -12.23 -24.36
N ASN A 380 -45.42 -12.05 -24.52
CA ASN A 380 -46.09 -11.69 -25.77
C ASN A 380 -47.52 -11.14 -25.51
N ASP A 381 -48.19 -10.72 -26.58
CA ASP A 381 -49.57 -10.19 -26.57
C ASP A 381 -50.62 -11.24 -26.18
N LEU A 382 -50.43 -12.52 -26.57
CA LEU A 382 -51.33 -13.61 -26.18
C LEU A 382 -51.29 -13.86 -24.66
N GLU A 383 -50.11 -13.82 -24.04
CA GLU A 383 -50.01 -13.94 -22.57
C GLU A 383 -50.66 -12.75 -21.85
N PHE A 384 -50.51 -11.53 -22.38
CA PHE A 384 -51.21 -10.36 -21.86
C PHE A 384 -52.73 -10.54 -21.90
N VAL A 385 -53.28 -11.00 -23.04
CA VAL A 385 -54.69 -11.36 -23.19
C VAL A 385 -55.11 -12.43 -22.18
N ASP A 386 -54.32 -13.50 -22.04
CA ASP A 386 -54.66 -14.64 -21.18
C ASP A 386 -54.77 -14.24 -19.70
N VAL A 387 -53.82 -13.45 -19.16
CA VAL A 387 -53.79 -13.14 -17.71
C VAL A 387 -54.39 -11.80 -17.29
N TYR A 388 -54.56 -10.81 -18.17
CA TYR A 388 -55.14 -9.50 -17.79
C TYR A 388 -56.47 -9.68 -17.01
N PRO A 389 -56.70 -8.99 -15.88
CA PRO A 389 -55.95 -7.86 -15.29
C PRO A 389 -54.78 -8.23 -14.35
N PHE A 390 -54.35 -9.49 -14.32
CA PHE A 390 -53.24 -9.96 -13.49
C PHE A 390 -51.87 -9.81 -14.20
N LEU A 391 -50.80 -10.00 -13.44
CA LEU A 391 -49.41 -9.91 -13.90
C LEU A 391 -48.74 -11.31 -13.84
N PRO A 392 -47.98 -11.78 -14.85
CA PRO A 392 -47.56 -13.18 -14.94
C PRO A 392 -46.74 -13.69 -13.75
N TYR A 393 -45.89 -12.83 -13.17
CA TYR A 393 -45.11 -13.17 -11.97
C TYR A 393 -45.99 -13.59 -10.77
N GLN A 394 -47.23 -13.12 -10.69
CA GLN A 394 -48.12 -13.33 -9.54
C GLN A 394 -48.49 -14.80 -9.36
N PHE A 395 -48.65 -15.55 -10.45
CA PHE A 395 -49.01 -16.97 -10.43
C PHE A 395 -47.93 -17.80 -9.71
N LYS A 396 -46.66 -17.55 -10.03
CA LYS A 396 -45.49 -18.21 -9.42
C LYS A 396 -45.20 -17.67 -8.02
N LEU A 397 -45.31 -16.36 -7.83
CA LEU A 397 -45.04 -15.73 -6.53
C LEU A 397 -46.07 -16.16 -5.48
N LEU A 398 -47.36 -16.24 -5.84
CA LEU A 398 -48.43 -16.67 -4.93
C LEU A 398 -48.31 -18.15 -4.54
N GLN A 399 -47.87 -19.04 -5.45
CA GLN A 399 -47.50 -20.41 -5.12
C GLN A 399 -46.41 -20.44 -4.03
N ASN A 400 -45.35 -19.65 -4.19
CA ASN A 400 -44.29 -19.52 -3.20
C ASN A 400 -44.82 -19.00 -1.85
N VAL A 401 -45.73 -18.01 -1.83
CA VAL A 401 -46.37 -17.53 -0.59
C VAL A 401 -47.09 -18.68 0.13
N PHE A 402 -47.97 -19.43 -0.56
CA PHE A 402 -48.71 -20.53 0.05
C PHE A 402 -47.83 -21.69 0.52
N GLU A 403 -46.69 -21.94 -0.13
CA GLU A 403 -45.68 -22.86 0.40
C GLU A 403 -45.07 -22.38 1.72
N GLN A 404 -44.62 -21.11 1.78
CA GLN A 404 -43.94 -20.59 2.97
C GLN A 404 -44.90 -20.39 4.15
N VAL A 405 -46.14 -19.93 3.90
CA VAL A 405 -47.19 -19.83 4.92
C VAL A 405 -47.45 -21.18 5.59
N ARG A 406 -47.39 -22.29 4.85
CA ARG A 406 -47.50 -23.64 5.44
C ARG A 406 -46.23 -24.07 6.19
N LYS A 407 -45.04 -23.76 5.66
CA LYS A 407 -43.75 -24.12 6.30
C LYS A 407 -43.55 -23.40 7.64
N HIS A 408 -44.12 -22.21 7.81
CA HIS A 408 -43.98 -21.38 9.01
C HIS A 408 -45.27 -21.22 9.85
N GLY A 409 -46.41 -21.70 9.37
CA GLY A 409 -47.69 -21.65 10.08
C GLY A 409 -47.88 -22.84 11.03
N SER A 410 -48.06 -22.56 12.32
CA SER A 410 -48.26 -23.56 13.38
C SER A 410 -49.58 -24.36 13.29
N SER A 411 -50.44 -24.08 12.31
CA SER A 411 -51.80 -24.64 12.16
C SER A 411 -51.85 -26.11 11.68
N GLY A 412 -50.91 -26.94 12.13
CA GLY A 412 -50.94 -28.40 12.03
C GLY A 412 -50.70 -29.01 10.64
N LYS A 413 -50.50 -30.34 10.61
CA LYS A 413 -50.37 -31.14 9.37
C LYS A 413 -51.72 -31.34 8.62
N HIS A 414 -52.70 -30.47 8.86
CA HIS A 414 -54.08 -30.60 8.37
C HIS A 414 -54.56 -29.41 7.52
N LEU A 415 -53.66 -28.51 7.09
CA LEU A 415 -53.94 -27.73 5.87
C LEU A 415 -54.01 -28.71 4.68
N SER A 416 -55.23 -29.09 4.28
CA SER A 416 -55.55 -29.98 3.14
C SER A 416 -56.21 -29.25 1.93
N GLU A 417 -56.09 -27.92 1.86
CA GLU A 417 -56.94 -27.05 1.03
C GLU A 417 -56.22 -26.06 0.06
N GLY A 418 -54.92 -26.20 -0.20
CA GLY A 418 -54.09 -25.10 -0.79
C GLY A 418 -54.30 -24.76 -2.28
N GLU A 419 -54.82 -25.68 -3.09
CA GLU A 419 -55.23 -25.37 -4.47
C GLU A 419 -56.46 -24.46 -4.50
N ARG A 420 -57.31 -24.68 -3.50
CA ARG A 420 -58.56 -23.97 -3.27
C ARG A 420 -58.19 -22.52 -2.98
N SER A 421 -57.14 -22.30 -2.18
CA SER A 421 -56.51 -20.99 -1.95
C SER A 421 -56.01 -20.32 -3.25
N MET A 422 -55.28 -21.01 -4.12
CA MET A 422 -54.80 -20.43 -5.40
C MET A 422 -55.95 -19.98 -6.31
N LEU A 423 -56.88 -20.89 -6.64
CA LEU A 423 -57.94 -20.58 -7.60
C LEU A 423 -58.96 -19.58 -6.99
N SER A 424 -59.24 -19.67 -5.70
CA SER A 424 -60.10 -18.70 -5.01
C SER A 424 -59.43 -17.34 -4.89
N ALA A 425 -58.12 -17.25 -4.64
CA ALA A 425 -57.41 -15.96 -4.54
C ALA A 425 -57.45 -15.17 -5.86
N PHE A 426 -57.23 -15.82 -7.00
CA PHE A 426 -57.42 -15.19 -8.32
C PHE A 426 -58.90 -14.82 -8.57
N LYS A 427 -59.85 -15.62 -8.10
CA LYS A 427 -61.28 -15.29 -8.21
C LYS A 427 -61.68 -14.09 -7.34
N GLU A 428 -61.29 -14.07 -6.07
CA GLU A 428 -61.62 -13.05 -5.08
C GLU A 428 -60.96 -11.71 -5.38
N ALA A 429 -59.69 -11.73 -5.79
CA ALA A 429 -59.02 -10.53 -6.29
C ALA A 429 -59.72 -10.04 -7.57
N GLY A 430 -60.04 -10.92 -8.52
CA GLY A 430 -60.81 -10.57 -9.72
C GLY A 430 -62.18 -9.98 -9.40
N LEU A 431 -62.88 -10.51 -8.40
CA LEU A 431 -64.17 -10.00 -7.90
C LEU A 431 -64.04 -8.62 -7.23
N ARG A 432 -62.97 -8.37 -6.49
CA ARG A 432 -62.73 -7.07 -5.84
C ARG A 432 -62.49 -5.93 -6.83
N TYR A 433 -61.84 -6.24 -7.96
CA TYR A 433 -61.54 -5.26 -9.01
C TYR A 433 -62.50 -5.38 -10.22
N LYS A 434 -63.59 -6.15 -10.11
CA LYS A 434 -64.49 -6.50 -11.23
C LYS A 434 -65.19 -5.29 -11.88
N ASP A 435 -65.41 -4.24 -11.09
CA ASP A 435 -66.08 -2.99 -11.48
C ASP A 435 -65.07 -1.86 -11.77
N GLN A 436 -63.79 -2.18 -11.94
CA GLN A 436 -62.77 -1.24 -12.44
C GLN A 436 -62.74 -1.21 -13.97
N GLU A 437 -62.19 -0.12 -14.51
CA GLU A 437 -62.03 0.09 -15.95
C GLU A 437 -60.78 -0.61 -16.53
N GLU A 438 -60.73 -0.61 -17.85
CA GLU A 438 -59.61 -1.04 -18.67
C GLU A 438 -58.38 -0.15 -18.46
N GLY A 439 -57.22 -0.76 -18.20
CA GLY A 439 -56.00 -0.08 -17.73
C GLY A 439 -55.65 -0.43 -16.28
N ALA A 440 -56.62 -0.90 -15.49
CA ALA A 440 -56.38 -1.35 -14.13
C ALA A 440 -55.62 -2.69 -14.08
N LEU A 441 -54.65 -2.77 -13.18
CA LEU A 441 -53.89 -3.99 -12.84
C LEU A 441 -54.21 -4.38 -11.40
N ILE A 442 -54.29 -5.68 -11.12
CA ILE A 442 -54.53 -6.17 -9.76
C ILE A 442 -53.20 -6.22 -8.99
N PRO A 443 -53.04 -5.45 -7.90
CA PRO A 443 -51.81 -5.40 -7.11
C PRO A 443 -51.66 -6.65 -6.23
N PHE A 444 -50.43 -6.98 -5.85
CA PHE A 444 -50.15 -8.25 -5.15
C PHE A 444 -50.78 -8.34 -3.75
N TYR A 445 -51.03 -7.22 -3.07
CA TYR A 445 -51.74 -7.21 -1.78
C TYR A 445 -53.21 -7.63 -1.87
N ALA A 446 -53.81 -7.68 -3.07
CA ALA A 446 -55.20 -8.11 -3.25
C ALA A 446 -55.42 -9.58 -2.82
N PHE A 447 -54.39 -10.43 -2.91
CA PHE A 447 -54.45 -11.83 -2.51
C PHE A 447 -54.33 -12.05 -0.98
N TYR A 448 -53.99 -11.01 -0.20
CA TYR A 448 -53.74 -11.16 1.24
C TYR A 448 -54.95 -11.71 2.00
N ASP A 449 -56.17 -11.26 1.68
CA ASP A 449 -57.34 -11.62 2.48
C ASP A 449 -57.72 -13.10 2.29
N THR A 450 -57.47 -13.68 1.10
CA THR A 450 -57.57 -15.13 0.88
C THR A 450 -56.46 -15.90 1.60
N ILE A 451 -55.26 -15.31 1.74
CA ILE A 451 -54.17 -15.90 2.53
C ILE A 451 -54.50 -15.85 4.04
N LYS A 452 -55.19 -14.80 4.50
CA LYS A 452 -55.50 -14.53 5.91
C LYS A 452 -56.20 -15.71 6.60
N GLU A 453 -57.10 -16.40 5.90
CA GLU A 453 -57.81 -17.58 6.43
C GLU A 453 -56.88 -18.74 6.82
N PHE A 454 -55.67 -18.80 6.25
CA PHE A 454 -54.67 -19.84 6.50
C PHE A 454 -53.58 -19.41 7.50
N LEU A 455 -53.63 -18.18 8.04
CA LEU A 455 -52.63 -17.64 8.95
C LEU A 455 -52.88 -18.05 10.41
N THR A 456 -51.82 -18.14 11.20
CA THR A 456 -51.95 -18.30 12.66
C THR A 456 -52.50 -17.00 13.29
N PRO A 457 -53.27 -17.07 14.39
CA PRO A 457 -53.78 -15.90 15.08
C PRO A 457 -52.68 -14.89 15.48
N THR A 458 -51.46 -15.35 15.80
CA THR A 458 -50.29 -14.52 16.10
C THR A 458 -49.88 -13.62 14.94
N ILE A 459 -49.98 -14.11 13.70
CA ILE A 459 -49.64 -13.33 12.50
C ILE A 459 -50.79 -12.37 12.15
N SER A 460 -52.03 -12.88 12.15
CA SER A 460 -53.22 -12.07 11.87
C SER A 460 -53.36 -10.89 12.84
N ARG A 461 -53.11 -11.12 14.15
CA ARG A 461 -53.15 -10.09 15.19
C ARG A 461 -52.23 -8.90 14.91
N VAL A 462 -51.03 -9.12 14.35
CA VAL A 462 -50.12 -8.02 14.02
C VAL A 462 -50.74 -7.07 13.00
N ILE A 463 -51.37 -7.61 11.95
CA ILE A 463 -51.97 -6.81 10.88
C ILE A 463 -53.31 -6.22 11.34
N GLU A 464 -54.11 -6.95 12.13
CA GLU A 464 -55.35 -6.46 12.74
C GLU A 464 -55.10 -5.34 13.76
N GLY A 465 -54.08 -5.46 14.60
CA GLY A 465 -53.63 -4.40 15.50
C GLY A 465 -53.06 -3.19 14.77
N ALA A 466 -52.45 -3.40 13.59
CA ALA A 466 -51.98 -2.30 12.74
C ALA A 466 -53.15 -1.49 12.14
N TYR A 467 -54.28 -2.12 11.81
CA TYR A 467 -55.50 -1.41 11.39
C TYR A 467 -56.03 -0.48 12.49
N GLU A 468 -55.90 -0.85 13.77
CA GLU A 468 -56.36 -0.03 14.89
C GLU A 468 -55.43 1.15 15.25
N ASN A 469 -54.18 1.12 14.78
CA ASN A 469 -53.16 2.11 15.13
C ASN A 469 -53.45 3.50 14.53
N LEU A 470 -53.64 4.50 15.40
CA LEU A 470 -53.92 5.89 15.03
C LEU A 470 -52.84 6.53 14.13
N ALA A 471 -51.58 6.10 14.22
CA ALA A 471 -50.48 6.61 13.39
C ALA A 471 -50.47 6.02 11.96
N LEU A 472 -51.32 5.04 11.67
CA LEU A 472 -51.42 4.34 10.38
C LEU A 472 -52.80 4.45 9.73
N LYS A 473 -53.85 4.81 10.50
CA LYS A 473 -55.23 5.03 10.02
C LYS A 473 -55.42 6.20 9.03
N ASP A 474 -54.40 7.01 8.79
CA ASP A 474 -54.48 8.20 7.92
C ASP A 474 -54.38 7.89 6.41
N ASP A 475 -53.82 6.74 6.04
CA ASP A 475 -53.76 6.27 4.64
C ASP A 475 -53.88 4.73 4.58
N PRO A 476 -54.93 4.17 3.94
CA PRO A 476 -55.09 2.73 3.78
C PRO A 476 -53.88 2.02 3.15
N PHE A 477 -53.08 2.73 2.35
CA PHE A 477 -51.84 2.25 1.74
C PHE A 477 -50.83 1.73 2.77
N ASN A 478 -50.88 2.23 4.02
CA ASN A 478 -50.05 1.70 5.11
C ASN A 478 -50.34 0.22 5.40
N MET A 479 -51.60 -0.20 5.29
CA MET A 479 -52.01 -1.58 5.49
C MET A 479 -51.67 -2.42 4.26
N ASP A 480 -51.90 -1.90 3.06
CA ASP A 480 -51.62 -2.63 1.82
C ASP A 480 -50.11 -2.89 1.62
N LEU A 481 -49.25 -1.93 1.98
CA LEU A 481 -47.80 -2.14 2.05
C LEU A 481 -47.42 -3.20 3.09
N LEU A 482 -48.04 -3.16 4.29
CA LEU A 482 -47.79 -4.14 5.34
C LEU A 482 -48.17 -5.57 4.90
N LYS A 483 -49.28 -5.72 4.14
CA LYS A 483 -49.69 -7.00 3.53
C LYS A 483 -48.64 -7.51 2.53
N VAL A 484 -48.13 -6.67 1.63
CA VAL A 484 -47.05 -7.06 0.69
C VAL A 484 -45.82 -7.54 1.45
N LEU A 485 -45.35 -6.76 2.42
CA LEU A 485 -44.16 -7.08 3.22
C LEU A 485 -44.31 -8.36 4.05
N PHE A 486 -45.52 -8.64 4.54
CA PHE A 486 -45.82 -9.93 5.15
C PHE A 486 -45.74 -11.07 4.12
N MET A 487 -46.44 -10.96 2.99
CA MET A 487 -46.53 -12.04 2.00
C MET A 487 -45.16 -12.45 1.44
N ILE A 488 -44.25 -11.49 1.22
CA ILE A 488 -42.90 -11.79 0.71
C ILE A 488 -41.87 -12.11 1.80
N LYS A 489 -42.20 -12.03 3.10
CA LYS A 489 -41.24 -12.18 4.23
C LYS A 489 -40.33 -13.40 4.12
N TYR A 490 -40.87 -14.52 3.65
CA TYR A 490 -40.19 -15.82 3.61
C TYR A 490 -39.67 -16.20 2.21
N ILE A 491 -39.80 -15.31 1.21
CA ILE A 491 -39.41 -15.56 -0.18
C ILE A 491 -38.01 -14.98 -0.41
N LYS A 492 -36.98 -15.81 -0.17
CA LYS A 492 -35.57 -15.40 -0.21
C LYS A 492 -35.10 -14.93 -1.59
N GLU A 493 -35.80 -15.37 -2.63
CA GLU A 493 -35.49 -15.11 -4.03
C GLU A 493 -36.01 -13.74 -4.51
N LEU A 494 -36.86 -13.08 -3.71
CA LEU A 494 -37.43 -11.75 -4.00
C LEU A 494 -37.10 -10.77 -2.86
N PRO A 495 -35.97 -10.05 -2.91
CA PRO A 495 -35.59 -9.12 -1.85
C PRO A 495 -36.59 -7.95 -1.76
N ALA A 496 -37.03 -7.64 -0.55
CA ALA A 496 -37.98 -6.58 -0.24
C ALA A 496 -37.34 -5.17 -0.26
N ASN A 497 -36.76 -4.79 -1.40
CA ASN A 497 -36.27 -3.43 -1.68
C ASN A 497 -37.39 -2.54 -2.25
N ILE A 498 -37.18 -1.22 -2.27
CA ILE A 498 -38.19 -0.24 -2.72
C ILE A 498 -38.62 -0.45 -4.18
N ASP A 499 -37.70 -0.86 -5.06
CA ASP A 499 -38.00 -1.14 -6.48
C ASP A 499 -38.96 -2.32 -6.64
N ASN A 500 -38.71 -3.42 -5.93
CA ASN A 500 -39.52 -4.63 -5.96
C ASN A 500 -40.87 -4.40 -5.28
N ILE A 501 -40.91 -3.72 -4.13
CA ILE A 501 -42.15 -3.35 -3.45
C ILE A 501 -43.02 -2.50 -4.38
N ALA A 502 -42.46 -1.53 -5.09
CA ALA A 502 -43.19 -0.74 -6.07
C ALA A 502 -43.78 -1.62 -7.19
N THR A 503 -43.00 -2.55 -7.76
CA THR A 503 -43.49 -3.53 -8.75
C THR A 503 -44.65 -4.40 -8.23
N LEU A 504 -44.66 -4.76 -6.94
CA LEU A 504 -45.73 -5.54 -6.32
C LEU A 504 -47.00 -4.74 -6.01
N MET A 505 -46.91 -3.41 -5.93
CA MET A 505 -48.02 -2.52 -5.54
C MET A 505 -48.67 -1.77 -6.71
N VAL A 506 -48.23 -2.00 -7.95
CA VAL A 506 -48.82 -1.38 -9.16
C VAL A 506 -50.31 -1.71 -9.30
N THR A 507 -51.10 -0.68 -9.58
CA THR A 507 -52.56 -0.71 -9.75
C THR A 507 -53.05 -0.28 -11.13
N GLN A 508 -52.20 0.37 -11.95
CA GLN A 508 -52.57 0.87 -13.30
C GLN A 508 -51.42 0.70 -14.30
N ILE A 509 -51.74 0.53 -15.58
CA ILE A 509 -50.77 0.39 -16.68
C ILE A 509 -49.93 1.66 -16.92
N ASP A 510 -50.47 2.85 -16.62
CA ASP A 510 -49.80 4.14 -16.78
C ASP A 510 -49.38 4.77 -15.43
N GLU A 511 -49.16 3.96 -14.38
CA GLU A 511 -48.83 4.46 -13.03
C GLU A 511 -47.41 5.03 -12.91
N ASP A 512 -47.27 6.21 -12.29
CA ASP A 512 -45.96 6.83 -12.02
C ASP A 512 -45.21 6.07 -10.91
N LYS A 513 -44.29 5.20 -11.34
CA LYS A 513 -43.41 4.41 -10.47
C LYS A 513 -42.43 5.27 -9.65
N LEU A 514 -42.24 6.57 -9.92
CA LEU A 514 -41.50 7.48 -9.03
C LEU A 514 -42.39 7.99 -7.89
N ALA A 515 -43.58 8.51 -8.19
CA ALA A 515 -44.56 8.91 -7.17
C ALA A 515 -44.92 7.75 -6.22
N LEU A 516 -45.11 6.54 -6.76
CA LEU A 516 -45.35 5.33 -5.97
C LEU A 516 -44.19 5.02 -4.99
N LYS A 517 -42.92 5.16 -5.43
CA LYS A 517 -41.74 4.97 -4.55
C LYS A 517 -41.67 5.99 -3.42
N GLU A 518 -42.01 7.25 -3.67
CA GLU A 518 -42.07 8.25 -2.59
C GLU A 518 -43.21 7.96 -1.60
N LYS A 519 -44.38 7.52 -2.08
CA LYS A 519 -45.46 7.06 -1.20
C LYS A 519 -45.03 5.88 -0.33
N ILE A 520 -44.33 4.91 -0.92
CA ILE A 520 -43.71 3.78 -0.20
C ILE A 520 -42.71 4.27 0.86
N LYS A 521 -41.80 5.20 0.53
CA LYS A 521 -40.84 5.77 1.50
C LYS A 521 -41.50 6.50 2.68
N VAL A 522 -42.66 7.15 2.47
CA VAL A 522 -43.44 7.75 3.58
C VAL A 522 -44.02 6.66 4.47
N SER A 523 -44.65 5.64 3.88
CA SER A 523 -45.32 4.58 4.61
C SER A 523 -44.34 3.64 5.35
N LEU A 524 -43.22 3.25 4.73
CA LEU A 524 -42.15 2.47 5.37
C LEU A 524 -41.63 3.15 6.64
N ARG A 525 -41.44 4.48 6.64
CA ARG A 525 -41.01 5.23 7.83
C ARG A 525 -42.02 5.14 8.98
N LYS A 526 -43.33 5.17 8.68
CA LYS A 526 -44.39 4.95 9.69
C LYS A 526 -44.35 3.52 10.24
N LEU A 527 -44.28 2.52 9.37
CA LEU A 527 -44.25 1.11 9.78
C LEU A 527 -43.01 0.76 10.63
N ILE A 528 -41.85 1.39 10.35
CA ILE A 528 -40.63 1.26 11.15
C ILE A 528 -40.76 1.95 12.53
N SER A 529 -41.39 3.12 12.60
CA SER A 529 -41.59 3.83 13.88
C SER A 529 -42.53 3.05 14.80
N GLN A 530 -43.59 2.45 14.25
CA GLN A 530 -44.50 1.56 14.98
C GLN A 530 -43.89 0.17 15.28
N THR A 531 -42.69 -0.12 14.76
CA THR A 531 -41.99 -1.41 14.91
C THR A 531 -42.79 -2.60 14.38
N LEU A 532 -43.57 -2.38 13.32
CA LEU A 532 -44.24 -3.45 12.56
C LEU A 532 -43.31 -4.09 11.50
N ILE A 533 -42.30 -3.33 11.07
CA ILE A 533 -41.26 -3.78 10.13
C ILE A 533 -39.88 -3.29 10.59
N GLN A 534 -38.81 -3.94 10.15
CA GLN A 534 -37.42 -3.50 10.32
C GLN A 534 -36.74 -3.20 8.97
N LYS A 535 -35.78 -2.25 8.95
CA LYS A 535 -34.86 -2.00 7.82
C LYS A 535 -33.53 -2.70 8.10
N ASN A 536 -33.04 -3.50 7.16
CA ASN A 536 -31.72 -4.15 7.20
C ASN A 536 -31.00 -3.94 5.87
N GLY A 537 -30.06 -2.99 5.81
CA GLY A 537 -29.59 -2.46 4.53
C GLY A 537 -30.77 -1.93 3.72
N GLU A 538 -30.79 -2.16 2.41
CA GLU A 538 -31.88 -1.68 1.54
C GLU A 538 -33.16 -2.55 1.55
N PHE A 539 -33.28 -3.50 2.49
CA PHE A 539 -34.40 -4.43 2.59
C PHE A 539 -35.30 -4.16 3.80
N TYR A 540 -36.61 -4.32 3.60
CA TYR A 540 -37.65 -4.07 4.60
C TYR A 540 -38.35 -5.39 4.95
N LEU A 541 -38.37 -5.75 6.24
CA LEU A 541 -38.81 -7.08 6.71
C LEU A 541 -39.94 -6.96 7.72
N PHE A 542 -41.04 -7.69 7.50
CA PHE A 542 -42.19 -7.76 8.42
C PHE A 542 -41.85 -8.47 9.73
N LEU A 543 -42.33 -7.93 10.86
CA LEU A 543 -42.07 -8.45 12.21
C LEU A 543 -43.31 -9.15 12.81
N THR A 544 -43.16 -10.40 13.25
CA THR A 544 -44.18 -11.11 14.06
C THR A 544 -44.16 -10.63 15.52
N ASP A 545 -45.24 -10.86 16.30
CA ASP A 545 -45.38 -10.47 17.73
C ASP A 545 -44.05 -10.60 18.52
N ASP A 546 -43.51 -11.83 18.64
CA ASP A 546 -42.23 -12.15 19.30
C ASP A 546 -41.04 -11.29 18.80
N GLU A 547 -40.96 -11.03 17.49
CA GLU A 547 -39.88 -10.25 16.88
C GLU A 547 -40.08 -8.75 17.10
N GLN A 548 -41.32 -8.26 17.25
CA GLN A 548 -41.58 -6.85 17.55
C GLN A 548 -41.14 -6.51 18.96
N ASP A 549 -41.46 -7.36 19.94
CA ASP A 549 -41.06 -7.12 21.33
C ASP A 549 -39.54 -7.22 21.49
N ILE A 550 -38.89 -8.21 20.87
CA ILE A 550 -37.42 -8.28 20.82
C ILE A 550 -36.82 -7.03 20.13
N ASN A 551 -37.40 -6.52 19.04
CA ASN A 551 -36.93 -5.28 18.41
C ASN A 551 -37.22 -4.03 19.27
N ARG A 552 -38.32 -3.98 20.04
CA ARG A 552 -38.62 -2.89 20.98
C ARG A 552 -37.61 -2.88 22.14
N GLU A 553 -37.27 -4.04 22.69
CA GLU A 553 -36.27 -4.16 23.75
C GLU A 553 -34.87 -3.80 23.23
N ILE A 554 -34.47 -4.27 22.05
CA ILE A 554 -33.20 -3.89 21.40
C ILE A 554 -33.13 -2.37 21.15
N LYS A 555 -34.20 -1.74 20.63
CA LYS A 555 -34.30 -0.27 20.50
C LYS A 555 -34.22 0.46 21.85
N GLY A 556 -34.60 -0.19 22.94
CA GLY A 556 -34.49 0.33 24.31
C GLY A 556 -33.09 0.24 24.92
N VAL A 557 -32.16 -0.51 24.31
CA VAL A 557 -30.77 -0.57 24.75
C VAL A 557 -30.05 0.73 24.42
N LYS A 558 -29.50 1.37 25.45
CA LYS A 558 -28.62 2.54 25.31
C LYS A 558 -27.18 2.07 25.21
N ILE A 559 -26.51 2.45 24.13
CA ILE A 559 -25.08 2.25 23.93
C ILE A 559 -24.35 3.55 24.28
N GLU A 560 -23.21 3.44 24.97
CA GLU A 560 -22.34 4.60 25.19
C GLU A 560 -21.60 4.94 23.88
N GLU A 561 -21.57 6.22 23.51
CA GLU A 561 -20.81 6.72 22.35
C GLU A 561 -19.33 6.29 22.40
N ASP A 562 -18.79 6.18 23.60
CA ASP A 562 -17.45 5.66 23.93
C ASP A 562 -17.20 4.20 23.53
N ALA A 563 -18.25 3.39 23.39
CA ALA A 563 -18.19 2.05 22.81
C ALA A 563 -18.21 2.10 21.28
N ILE A 564 -19.02 2.99 20.69
CA ILE A 564 -19.08 3.21 19.24
C ILE A 564 -17.72 3.67 18.70
N LYS A 565 -17.15 4.73 19.28
CA LYS A 565 -15.80 5.24 18.92
C LYS A 565 -14.73 4.15 19.01
N ARG A 566 -14.84 3.22 19.96
CA ARG A 566 -13.89 2.11 20.17
C ARG A 566 -14.04 0.98 19.14
N GLU A 567 -15.24 0.60 18.76
CA GLU A 567 -15.46 -0.40 17.69
C GLU A 567 -15.04 0.17 16.33
N LEU A 568 -15.38 1.43 16.03
CA LEU A 568 -14.92 2.10 14.80
C LEU A 568 -13.38 2.16 14.72
N ALA A 569 -12.71 2.51 15.82
CA ALA A 569 -11.25 2.45 15.91
C ALA A 569 -10.70 1.03 15.71
N THR A 570 -11.41 0.01 16.21
CA THR A 570 -11.03 -1.41 16.03
C THR A 570 -11.10 -1.81 14.56
N TYR A 571 -12.16 -1.43 13.83
CA TYR A 571 -12.25 -1.66 12.39
C TYR A 571 -11.12 -0.98 11.60
N ILE A 572 -10.82 0.28 11.91
CA ILE A 572 -9.82 1.01 11.13
C ILE A 572 -8.40 0.51 11.39
N TYR A 573 -8.01 0.27 12.64
CA TYR A 573 -6.63 -0.09 13.01
C TYR A 573 -6.35 -1.60 13.17
N GLN A 574 -7.35 -2.48 12.96
CA GLN A 574 -7.16 -3.94 13.02
C GLN A 574 -7.69 -4.71 11.79
N ASP A 575 -8.47 -4.08 10.90
CA ASP A 575 -8.96 -4.66 9.64
C ASP A 575 -8.54 -3.82 8.42
N LEU A 576 -8.93 -2.54 8.37
CA LEU A 576 -8.69 -1.69 7.19
C LEU A 576 -7.23 -1.21 7.04
N TYR A 577 -6.51 -1.02 8.15
CA TYR A 577 -5.10 -0.65 8.18
C TYR A 577 -4.40 -1.25 9.41
N ASP A 578 -3.87 -2.46 9.24
CA ASP A 578 -3.22 -3.29 10.25
C ASP A 578 -1.73 -2.99 10.48
N ASP A 579 -1.08 -2.26 9.56
CA ASP A 579 0.35 -1.95 9.59
C ASP A 579 0.71 -1.07 10.80
N LYS A 580 1.24 -1.68 11.87
CA LYS A 580 1.71 -0.98 13.09
C LYS A 580 2.98 -0.14 12.91
N ARG A 581 3.60 -0.20 11.72
CA ARG A 581 4.73 0.64 11.29
C ARG A 581 4.60 0.94 9.82
N TYR A 582 4.78 2.21 9.46
CA TYR A 582 4.80 2.65 8.07
C TYR A 582 6.18 2.40 7.45
N ARG A 583 6.24 1.75 6.27
CA ARG A 583 7.48 1.54 5.52
C ARG A 583 7.64 2.63 4.45
N TYR A 584 8.50 3.60 4.72
CA TYR A 584 8.85 4.67 3.80
C TYR A 584 9.78 4.18 2.68
N SER A 585 10.75 3.31 3.01
CA SER A 585 11.66 2.71 2.02
C SER A 585 12.09 1.31 2.46
N ALA A 586 12.95 0.64 1.66
CA ALA A 586 13.61 -0.59 2.09
C ALA A 586 14.40 -0.42 3.40
N GLN A 587 14.96 0.77 3.64
CA GLN A 587 15.84 1.08 4.76
C GLN A 587 15.14 1.80 5.93
N TYR A 588 14.05 2.55 5.68
CA TYR A 588 13.31 3.30 6.71
C TYR A 588 11.91 2.77 6.99
N GLN A 589 11.66 2.47 8.27
CA GLN A 589 10.35 2.07 8.80
C GLN A 589 10.05 2.89 10.06
N PHE A 590 8.95 3.64 10.05
CA PHE A 590 8.55 4.53 11.15
C PHE A 590 7.41 3.91 11.95
N SER A 591 7.58 3.84 13.28
CA SER A 591 6.42 3.74 14.19
C SER A 591 5.65 5.07 14.14
N TYR A 592 4.34 5.01 14.34
CA TYR A 592 3.47 6.19 14.36
C TYR A 592 2.42 6.04 15.47
N ASN A 593 1.93 7.18 15.96
CA ASN A 593 0.88 7.22 16.98
C ASN A 593 -0.51 7.01 16.34
N GLN A 594 -1.36 6.20 16.98
CA GLN A 594 -2.75 5.96 16.56
C GLN A 594 -3.71 6.75 17.46
N LYS A 595 -4.72 7.39 16.86
CA LYS A 595 -5.68 8.26 17.58
C LYS A 595 -6.97 8.41 16.78
N MET A 596 -8.10 8.17 17.43
CA MET A 596 -9.43 8.36 16.84
C MET A 596 -10.25 9.30 17.71
N ASP A 597 -10.86 10.31 17.07
CA ASP A 597 -11.64 11.35 17.71
C ASP A 597 -10.84 11.96 18.89
N GLU A 598 -11.38 12.04 20.09
CA GLU A 598 -10.68 12.62 21.25
C GLU A 598 -9.67 11.65 21.91
N LYS A 599 -9.50 10.42 21.37
CA LYS A 599 -8.87 9.30 22.10
C LYS A 599 -7.65 8.69 21.43
N ASN A 600 -6.59 8.59 22.22
CA ASN A 600 -5.33 7.94 21.88
C ASN A 600 -5.47 6.41 21.95
N ILE A 601 -4.88 5.72 20.97
CA ILE A 601 -4.93 4.26 20.84
C ILE A 601 -3.51 3.72 21.00
N GLY A 602 -3.30 2.91 22.04
CA GLY A 602 -1.96 2.40 22.39
C GLY A 602 -0.98 3.51 22.80
N ASN A 603 0.31 3.15 22.83
CA ASN A 603 1.37 4.02 23.35
C ASN A 603 1.73 5.13 22.37
N GLN A 604 1.75 6.38 22.86
CA GLN A 604 1.96 7.58 22.06
C GLN A 604 3.43 8.04 22.12
N THR A 605 4.35 7.20 21.61
CA THR A 605 5.81 7.38 21.76
C THR A 605 6.55 7.69 20.45
N SER A 606 5.83 8.03 19.38
CA SER A 606 6.40 8.32 18.05
C SER A 606 6.33 9.81 17.72
N SER A 607 7.28 10.34 16.94
CA SER A 607 7.31 11.76 16.55
C SER A 607 6.32 12.15 15.43
N ILE A 608 5.61 11.15 14.86
CA ILE A 608 4.53 11.28 13.87
C ILE A 608 3.31 10.45 14.28
N GLY A 609 2.12 10.77 13.76
CA GLY A 609 0.88 10.04 14.03
C GLY A 609 -0.19 10.20 12.95
N ILE A 610 -1.26 9.42 13.09
CA ILE A 610 -2.50 9.57 12.32
C ILE A 610 -3.69 9.77 13.27
N HIS A 611 -4.37 10.90 13.12
CA HIS A 611 -5.54 11.30 13.89
C HIS A 611 -6.78 11.25 13.00
N ILE A 612 -7.65 10.27 13.22
CA ILE A 612 -8.86 10.07 12.41
C ILE A 612 -10.06 10.73 13.12
N LEU A 613 -10.86 11.50 12.37
CA LEU A 613 -12.04 12.19 12.86
C LEU A 613 -13.30 11.61 12.20
N SER A 614 -14.15 10.97 13.02
CA SER A 614 -15.52 10.57 12.69
C SER A 614 -16.51 11.70 12.97
N PRO A 615 -17.76 11.63 12.45
CA PRO A 615 -18.83 12.57 12.79
C PRO A 615 -19.12 12.72 14.29
N LEU A 616 -18.74 11.75 15.12
CA LEU A 616 -18.90 11.82 16.58
C LEU A 616 -17.82 12.66 17.27
N SER A 617 -16.79 13.14 16.57
CA SER A 617 -15.75 13.97 17.20
C SER A 617 -16.19 15.41 17.40
N ASP A 618 -15.88 15.98 18.56
CA ASP A 618 -15.97 17.42 18.86
C ASP A 618 -15.16 18.27 17.85
N HIS A 619 -14.24 17.65 17.12
CA HIS A 619 -13.38 18.29 16.14
C HIS A 619 -13.87 18.07 14.70
N TYR A 620 -14.90 17.27 14.47
CA TYR A 620 -15.45 17.05 13.13
C TYR A 620 -16.10 18.31 12.57
N ALA A 621 -16.77 19.10 13.42
CA ALA A 621 -17.43 20.35 13.03
C ALA A 621 -16.46 21.53 12.79
N LYS A 622 -15.16 21.39 13.08
CA LYS A 622 -14.16 22.44 12.89
C LYS A 622 -13.97 22.83 11.42
N SER A 623 -13.57 24.08 11.21
CA SER A 623 -13.24 24.63 9.90
C SER A 623 -11.96 24.01 9.32
N GLU A 624 -11.81 24.11 8.00
CA GLU A 624 -10.62 23.63 7.27
C GLU A 624 -9.33 24.27 7.82
N GLN A 625 -9.39 25.55 8.18
CA GLN A 625 -8.28 26.34 8.73
C GLN A 625 -7.84 25.86 10.12
N GLU A 626 -8.78 25.49 11.00
CA GLU A 626 -8.47 24.93 12.31
C GLU A 626 -7.84 23.53 12.21
N LEU A 627 -8.33 22.68 11.31
CA LEU A 627 -7.76 21.35 11.07
C LEU A 627 -6.36 21.43 10.46
N MET A 628 -6.13 22.37 9.53
CA MET A 628 -4.81 22.72 9.04
C MET A 628 -3.88 23.13 10.20
N LEU A 629 -4.27 24.10 11.02
CA LEU A 629 -3.48 24.56 12.17
C LEU A 629 -3.14 23.43 13.15
N MET A 630 -4.11 22.56 13.46
CA MET A 630 -3.90 21.39 14.32
C MET A 630 -2.87 20.41 13.73
N SER A 631 -2.96 20.08 12.44
CA SER A 631 -2.02 19.15 11.78
C SER A 631 -0.56 19.67 11.75
N SER A 632 -0.36 21.00 11.73
CA SER A 632 0.97 21.60 11.85
C SER A 632 1.49 21.59 13.28
N ALA A 633 0.62 21.82 14.27
CA ALA A 633 1.00 21.89 15.68
C ALA A 633 1.41 20.52 16.28
N THR A 634 0.73 19.42 15.92
CA THR A 634 1.02 18.10 16.51
C THR A 634 2.05 17.28 15.72
N GLY A 635 2.20 17.53 14.42
CA GLY A 635 2.93 16.62 13.52
C GLY A 635 2.17 15.32 13.22
N GLU A 636 0.85 15.32 13.41
CA GLU A 636 -0.06 14.24 13.06
C GLU A 636 -0.74 14.55 11.71
N MET A 637 -0.89 13.53 10.87
CA MET A 637 -1.79 13.57 9.73
C MET A 637 -3.23 13.45 10.24
N ILE A 638 -4.07 14.45 9.97
CA ILE A 638 -5.49 14.43 10.34
C ILE A 638 -6.30 13.92 9.14
N LEU A 639 -7.07 12.85 9.34
CA LEU A 639 -8.01 12.31 8.35
C LEU A 639 -9.44 12.58 8.82
N LYS A 640 -10.12 13.52 8.17
CA LYS A 640 -11.56 13.74 8.36
C LYS A 640 -12.33 12.78 7.45
N LEU A 641 -13.05 11.83 8.03
CA LEU A 641 -13.84 10.84 7.29
C LEU A 641 -14.98 11.53 6.49
N GLY A 642 -15.38 10.93 5.37
CA GLY A 642 -16.50 11.41 4.56
C GLY A 642 -17.81 11.52 5.35
N ALA A 643 -18.64 12.51 5.01
CA ALA A 643 -19.83 12.92 5.77
C ALA A 643 -21.05 11.97 5.63
N ASN A 644 -20.84 10.67 5.74
CA ASN A 644 -21.89 9.64 5.71
C ASN A 644 -22.07 9.04 7.12
N GLU A 645 -22.98 9.60 7.90
CA GLU A 645 -23.24 9.17 9.28
C GLU A 645 -23.83 7.75 9.40
N THR A 646 -24.35 7.16 8.31
CA THR A 646 -25.05 5.86 8.38
C THR A 646 -24.15 4.68 8.77
N TYR A 647 -22.81 4.77 8.70
CA TYR A 647 -21.95 3.75 9.31
C TYR A 647 -21.93 3.81 10.84
N VAL A 648 -22.24 4.97 11.44
CA VAL A 648 -22.42 5.16 12.88
C VAL A 648 -23.74 4.55 13.33
N GLU A 649 -24.84 4.80 12.59
CA GLU A 649 -26.15 4.18 12.83
C GLU A 649 -26.06 2.64 12.76
N GLU A 650 -25.41 2.09 11.72
CA GLU A 650 -25.31 0.64 11.52
C GLU A 650 -24.43 -0.05 12.57
N ILE A 651 -23.39 0.59 13.13
CA ILE A 651 -22.59 0.00 14.23
C ILE A 651 -23.27 0.16 15.59
N GLU A 652 -24.06 1.23 15.81
CA GLU A 652 -24.87 1.39 17.02
C GLU A 652 -25.91 0.25 17.13
N GLU A 653 -26.60 -0.06 16.03
CA GLU A 653 -27.56 -1.18 16.00
C GLU A 653 -26.89 -2.55 16.19
N VAL A 654 -25.66 -2.75 15.68
CA VAL A 654 -24.84 -3.94 16.02
C VAL A 654 -24.61 -4.04 17.52
N LEU A 655 -24.19 -2.93 18.15
CA LEU A 655 -23.88 -2.89 19.57
C LEU A 655 -25.12 -3.11 20.44
N LYS A 656 -26.28 -2.55 20.08
CA LYS A 656 -27.57 -2.85 20.74
C LYS A 656 -27.91 -4.33 20.69
N ILE A 657 -27.80 -4.97 19.52
CA ILE A 657 -28.04 -6.41 19.37
C ILE A 657 -27.06 -7.23 20.23
N GLU A 658 -25.77 -6.89 20.23
CA GLU A 658 -24.78 -7.62 21.02
C GLU A 658 -24.95 -7.42 22.53
N GLU A 659 -25.25 -6.21 23.00
CA GLU A 659 -25.47 -5.94 24.42
C GLU A 659 -26.78 -6.58 24.92
N TYR A 660 -27.86 -6.52 24.14
CA TYR A 660 -29.09 -7.25 24.41
C TYR A 660 -28.84 -8.77 24.56
N ARG A 661 -28.06 -9.35 23.65
CA ARG A 661 -27.67 -10.77 23.68
C ARG A 661 -26.63 -11.12 24.75
N LYS A 662 -25.91 -10.13 25.30
CA LYS A 662 -25.04 -10.31 26.49
C LYS A 662 -25.86 -10.30 27.80
N LYS A 663 -26.98 -9.57 27.84
CA LYS A 663 -27.90 -9.51 28.99
C LYS A 663 -28.86 -10.70 29.08
N ASN A 664 -29.34 -11.21 27.94
CA ASN A 664 -30.28 -12.32 27.86
C ASN A 664 -29.59 -13.65 27.53
N ASN A 665 -29.64 -14.63 28.43
CA ASN A 665 -29.02 -15.94 28.25
C ASN A 665 -29.88 -16.84 27.33
N PRO A 666 -29.45 -17.15 26.08
CA PRO A 666 -30.35 -17.74 25.10
C PRO A 666 -30.89 -19.13 25.48
N THR A 667 -30.09 -19.93 26.17
CA THR A 667 -30.44 -21.32 26.53
C THR A 667 -31.57 -21.45 27.56
N GLN A 668 -32.02 -20.34 28.16
CA GLN A 668 -33.16 -20.30 29.09
C GLN A 668 -34.46 -19.81 28.43
N LEU A 669 -34.43 -19.42 27.15
CA LEU A 669 -35.57 -18.87 26.41
C LEU A 669 -36.24 -19.93 25.52
N PRO A 670 -37.53 -19.77 25.16
CA PRO A 670 -38.23 -20.62 24.21
C PRO A 670 -37.52 -20.73 22.84
N GLU A 671 -37.70 -21.86 22.15
CA GLU A 671 -37.04 -22.14 20.87
C GLU A 671 -37.37 -21.11 19.77
N SER A 672 -38.57 -20.52 19.75
CA SER A 672 -38.90 -19.41 18.84
C SER A 672 -38.00 -18.20 19.08
N ILE A 673 -37.87 -17.78 20.34
CA ILE A 673 -37.04 -16.65 20.78
C ILE A 673 -35.55 -16.94 20.56
N GLN A 674 -35.09 -18.17 20.80
CA GLN A 674 -33.71 -18.59 20.46
C GLN A 674 -33.42 -18.43 18.97
N ASN A 675 -34.35 -18.85 18.10
CA ASN A 675 -34.20 -18.69 16.66
C ASN A 675 -34.22 -17.22 16.23
N ILE A 676 -35.04 -16.36 16.85
CA ILE A 676 -35.02 -14.91 16.60
C ILE A 676 -33.69 -14.29 17.05
N LEU A 677 -33.15 -14.67 18.22
CA LEU A 677 -31.84 -14.21 18.71
C LEU A 677 -30.68 -14.67 17.80
N ASN A 678 -30.76 -15.88 17.25
CA ASN A 678 -29.78 -16.38 16.28
C ASN A 678 -29.86 -15.62 14.95
N ASN A 679 -31.07 -15.33 14.46
CA ASN A 679 -31.29 -14.48 13.28
C ASN A 679 -30.77 -13.04 13.52
N LYS A 680 -30.98 -12.48 14.72
CA LYS A 680 -30.40 -11.18 15.11
C LYS A 680 -28.87 -11.22 15.18
N GLN A 681 -28.26 -12.33 15.62
CA GLN A 681 -26.80 -12.46 15.55
C GLN A 681 -26.29 -12.55 14.10
N ALA A 682 -27.03 -13.18 13.18
CA ALA A 682 -26.70 -13.14 11.75
C ALA A 682 -26.82 -11.71 11.20
N GLU A 683 -27.92 -11.01 11.50
CA GLU A 683 -28.13 -9.60 11.13
C GLU A 683 -26.96 -8.71 11.60
N ALA A 684 -26.49 -8.88 12.85
CA ALA A 684 -25.36 -8.13 13.38
C ALA A 684 -24.03 -8.42 12.66
N ARG A 685 -23.82 -9.63 12.13
CA ARG A 685 -22.64 -9.96 11.30
C ARG A 685 -22.71 -9.30 9.93
N ASP A 686 -23.88 -9.31 9.30
CA ASP A 686 -24.09 -8.65 8.00
C ASP A 686 -23.98 -7.12 8.12
N ARG A 687 -24.54 -6.53 9.19
CA ARG A 687 -24.35 -5.12 9.56
C ARG A 687 -22.87 -4.78 9.74
N ARG A 688 -22.12 -5.57 10.53
CA ARG A 688 -20.66 -5.38 10.70
C ARG A 688 -19.89 -5.38 9.38
N ARG A 689 -20.24 -6.27 8.44
CA ARG A 689 -19.64 -6.27 7.10
C ARG A 689 -19.95 -4.97 6.34
N ARG A 690 -21.20 -4.49 6.37
CA ARG A 690 -21.55 -3.21 5.75
C ARG A 690 -20.83 -2.02 6.40
N VAL A 691 -20.71 -1.98 7.73
CA VAL A 691 -19.95 -0.94 8.45
C VAL A 691 -18.49 -0.91 7.97
N ARG A 692 -17.84 -2.08 7.83
CA ARG A 692 -16.49 -2.20 7.27
C ARG A 692 -16.40 -1.61 5.86
N ASP A 693 -17.28 -2.05 4.97
CA ASP A 693 -17.28 -1.62 3.56
C ASP A 693 -17.60 -0.11 3.43
N MET A 694 -18.49 0.43 4.28
CA MET A 694 -18.83 1.85 4.35
C MET A 694 -17.72 2.71 4.96
N LEU A 695 -16.97 2.19 5.94
CA LEU A 695 -15.76 2.84 6.47
C LEU A 695 -14.64 2.86 5.43
N GLU A 696 -14.52 1.80 4.61
CA GLU A 696 -13.56 1.76 3.51
C GLU A 696 -13.83 2.90 2.50
N GLU A 697 -15.09 3.11 2.13
CA GLU A 697 -15.50 4.26 1.30
C GLU A 697 -15.44 5.61 2.05
N ALA A 698 -15.71 5.68 3.35
CA ALA A 698 -15.59 6.91 4.13
C ALA A 698 -14.14 7.40 4.27
N ILE A 699 -13.16 6.48 4.25
CA ILE A 699 -11.73 6.80 4.17
C ILE A 699 -11.33 7.21 2.73
N LYS A 700 -11.84 6.54 1.69
CA LYS A 700 -11.62 6.94 0.28
C LYS A 700 -12.24 8.30 -0.05
N GLY A 701 -13.38 8.64 0.55
CA GLY A 701 -14.02 9.96 0.47
C GLY A 701 -13.49 10.98 1.48
N GLY A 702 -12.54 10.59 2.35
CA GLY A 702 -12.01 11.43 3.42
C GLY A 702 -11.05 12.52 2.95
N VAL A 703 -10.94 13.58 3.74
CA VAL A 703 -10.03 14.71 3.50
C VAL A 703 -8.85 14.62 4.46
N PHE A 704 -7.64 14.70 3.91
CA PHE A 704 -6.38 14.62 4.64
C PHE A 704 -5.79 16.02 4.87
N TYR A 705 -5.36 16.30 6.09
CA TYR A 705 -4.61 17.50 6.47
C TYR A 705 -3.25 17.11 7.03
N ILE A 706 -2.19 17.68 6.46
CA ILE A 706 -0.79 17.32 6.73
C ILE A 706 0.00 18.62 6.83
N ASN A 707 0.66 18.83 7.97
CA ASN A 707 1.57 19.95 8.22
C ASN A 707 1.03 21.32 7.76
N GLY A 708 -0.21 21.66 8.13
CA GLY A 708 -0.81 22.96 7.80
C GLY A 708 -1.44 23.06 6.41
N ASN A 709 -1.43 22.00 5.59
CA ASN A 709 -2.02 21.98 4.26
C ASN A 709 -3.07 20.88 4.12
N ARG A 710 -4.06 21.09 3.25
CA ARG A 710 -4.93 20.01 2.76
C ARG A 710 -4.19 19.24 1.66
N ALA A 711 -4.11 17.91 1.78
CA ALA A 711 -3.34 17.06 0.90
C ALA A 711 -4.22 16.31 -0.11
N GLU A 712 -3.88 16.39 -1.41
CA GLU A 712 -4.53 15.60 -2.46
C GLU A 712 -3.97 14.17 -2.52
N ILE A 713 -4.44 13.33 -1.60
CA ILE A 713 -3.99 11.93 -1.48
C ILE A 713 -4.65 11.04 -2.54
N LYS A 714 -3.84 10.56 -3.49
CA LYS A 714 -4.21 9.60 -4.54
C LYS A 714 -4.06 8.15 -4.05
N GLY A 715 -4.89 7.26 -4.58
CA GLY A 715 -4.87 5.82 -4.29
C GLY A 715 -6.27 5.20 -4.45
N SER A 716 -6.33 3.91 -4.73
CA SER A 716 -7.56 3.14 -4.94
C SER A 716 -8.03 2.41 -3.68
N ALA A 717 -7.11 1.88 -2.88
CA ALA A 717 -7.38 1.20 -1.61
C ALA A 717 -7.03 2.09 -0.40
N VAL A 718 -7.66 1.80 0.75
CA VAL A 718 -7.41 2.51 2.02
C VAL A 718 -5.92 2.49 2.38
N LYS A 719 -5.27 1.32 2.29
CA LYS A 719 -3.86 1.13 2.61
C LYS A 719 -2.94 1.98 1.71
N GLU A 720 -3.27 2.15 0.44
CA GLU A 720 -2.51 3.02 -0.48
C GLU A 720 -2.63 4.49 -0.08
N ARG A 721 -3.84 4.96 0.26
CA ARG A 721 -4.08 6.37 0.60
C ARG A 721 -3.49 6.75 1.95
N ILE A 722 -3.64 5.90 2.96
CA ILE A 722 -2.96 6.09 4.25
C ILE A 722 -1.43 6.07 4.07
N ASN A 723 -0.88 5.18 3.24
CA ASN A 723 0.56 5.16 2.93
C ASN A 723 1.06 6.39 2.15
N ALA A 724 0.27 6.94 1.22
CA ALA A 724 0.60 8.17 0.51
C ALA A 724 0.47 9.41 1.41
N GLY A 725 -0.47 9.40 2.36
CA GLY A 725 -0.54 10.39 3.43
C GLY A 725 0.68 10.32 4.36
N PHE A 726 1.10 9.12 4.78
CA PHE A 726 2.31 8.94 5.57
C PHE A 726 3.59 9.32 4.79
N LEU A 727 3.64 9.10 3.47
CA LEU A 727 4.75 9.58 2.63
C LEU A 727 4.91 11.10 2.77
N SER A 728 3.83 11.84 2.51
CA SER A 728 3.83 13.30 2.62
C SER A 728 4.08 13.79 4.06
N LEU A 729 3.58 13.08 5.08
CA LEU A 729 3.87 13.40 6.48
C LEU A 729 5.35 13.21 6.82
N VAL A 730 5.97 12.11 6.37
CA VAL A 730 7.40 11.84 6.59
C VAL A 730 8.27 12.86 5.85
N GLU A 731 7.96 13.20 4.60
CA GLU A 731 8.67 14.24 3.83
C GLU A 731 8.58 15.62 4.49
N ASN A 732 7.43 15.97 5.08
CA ASN A 732 7.23 17.23 5.79
C ASN A 732 7.87 17.28 7.19
N VAL A 733 7.88 16.17 7.93
CA VAL A 733 8.39 16.12 9.31
C VAL A 733 9.90 15.83 9.36
N TYR A 734 10.40 15.00 8.44
CA TYR A 734 11.81 14.60 8.37
C TYR A 734 12.49 15.18 7.12
N THR A 735 12.45 16.51 6.98
CA THR A 735 12.96 17.24 5.79
C THR A 735 14.45 17.01 5.48
N LYS A 736 15.23 16.48 6.42
CA LYS A 736 16.66 16.14 6.25
C LYS A 736 16.93 14.63 6.16
N LEU A 737 15.90 13.78 6.04
CA LEU A 737 16.05 12.33 5.92
C LEU A 737 16.94 11.93 4.74
N GLY A 738 16.75 12.57 3.58
CA GLY A 738 17.51 12.31 2.34
C GLY A 738 18.97 12.81 2.32
N TYR A 739 19.51 13.31 3.43
CA TYR A 739 20.93 13.68 3.52
C TYR A 739 21.84 12.45 3.67
N VAL A 740 21.30 11.34 4.19
CA VAL A 740 21.95 10.02 4.18
C VAL A 740 21.50 9.27 2.93
N LYS A 741 22.47 8.91 2.08
CA LYS A 741 22.27 8.18 0.81
C LYS A 741 22.96 6.82 0.81
N THR A 742 24.11 6.74 1.47
CA THR A 742 24.82 5.48 1.76
C THR A 742 24.47 5.05 3.18
N PHE A 743 23.93 3.85 3.32
CA PHE A 743 23.47 3.28 4.59
C PHE A 743 24.44 2.22 5.10
N LEU A 744 24.51 2.01 6.42
CA LEU A 744 25.25 0.90 7.02
C LEU A 744 24.28 -0.24 7.40
N ASP A 745 24.56 -1.44 6.89
CA ASP A 745 23.75 -2.64 7.17
C ASP A 745 24.33 -3.45 8.35
N SER A 746 25.61 -3.29 8.70
CA SER A 746 26.27 -4.01 9.80
C SER A 746 27.42 -3.25 10.49
N GLU A 747 27.82 -3.71 11.68
CA GLU A 747 29.00 -3.20 12.39
C GLU A 747 30.33 -3.46 11.64
N LYS A 748 30.36 -4.40 10.68
CA LYS A 748 31.55 -4.63 9.84
C LYS A 748 31.79 -3.46 8.89
N ASP A 749 30.74 -2.80 8.46
CA ASP A 749 30.81 -1.67 7.54
C ASP A 749 31.35 -0.44 8.29
N LEU A 750 30.97 -0.27 9.56
CA LEU A 750 31.57 0.69 10.48
C LEU A 750 33.07 0.43 10.73
N ILE A 751 33.48 -0.84 10.87
CA ILE A 751 34.91 -1.23 10.93
C ILE A 751 35.63 -0.84 9.63
N SER A 752 34.99 -0.96 8.46
CA SER A 752 35.60 -0.62 7.17
C SER A 752 35.88 0.89 7.02
N ILE A 753 35.00 1.75 7.56
CA ILE A 753 35.21 3.21 7.63
C ILE A 753 36.41 3.52 8.54
N LEU A 754 36.41 2.96 9.76
CA LEU A 754 37.48 3.16 10.74
C LEU A 754 38.85 2.67 10.25
N ARG A 755 38.90 1.65 9.37
CA ARG A 755 40.13 1.04 8.85
C ARG A 755 40.49 1.40 7.39
N ARG A 756 39.87 2.42 6.80
CA ARG A 756 40.28 2.90 5.45
C ARG A 756 41.71 3.47 5.49
N ASN A 757 42.53 3.09 4.50
CA ASN A 757 43.86 3.66 4.30
C ASN A 757 43.78 4.92 3.42
N ALA A 758 44.59 5.93 3.72
CA ALA A 758 44.57 7.22 3.02
C ALA A 758 45.04 7.13 1.55
N GLU A 759 45.90 6.16 1.22
CA GLU A 759 46.54 5.99 -0.10
C GLU A 759 45.56 5.69 -1.25
N GLN A 760 44.28 5.39 -0.96
CA GLN A 760 43.25 5.14 -1.99
C GLN A 760 42.48 6.39 -2.43
N LEU A 761 42.82 7.61 -1.95
CA LEU A 761 42.08 8.84 -2.29
C LEU A 761 42.54 9.56 -3.57
N THR A 762 43.65 9.18 -4.21
CA THR A 762 44.41 10.10 -5.08
C THR A 762 44.53 9.75 -6.57
N THR A 763 44.05 8.59 -7.03
CA THR A 763 44.28 8.12 -8.43
C THR A 763 43.05 8.03 -9.34
N ASP A 764 41.83 7.90 -8.80
CA ASP A 764 40.58 7.97 -9.58
C ASP A 764 39.71 9.12 -9.07
N GLY A 765 39.14 9.87 -10.02
CA GLY A 765 38.54 11.19 -9.75
C GLY A 765 37.33 11.15 -8.83
N ALA A 766 37.47 11.75 -7.65
CA ALA A 766 36.39 12.06 -6.70
C ALA A 766 35.45 10.89 -6.38
N ALA A 767 35.88 10.02 -5.45
CA ALA A 767 34.99 9.19 -4.63
C ALA A 767 34.15 10.09 -3.69
N MET A 768 33.25 10.89 -4.28
CA MET A 768 32.45 11.92 -3.63
C MET A 768 31.64 11.31 -2.48
N ASN A 769 31.86 11.80 -1.25
CA ASN A 769 31.14 11.30 -0.09
C ASN A 769 29.64 11.60 -0.24
N MET A 770 28.84 10.59 -0.58
CA MET A 770 27.41 10.79 -0.86
C MET A 770 26.61 11.24 0.38
N ASN A 771 27.19 11.13 1.58
CA ASN A 771 26.63 11.57 2.85
C ASN A 771 27.21 12.93 3.35
N GLU A 772 27.99 13.66 2.54
CA GLU A 772 28.66 14.93 2.92
C GLU A 772 27.72 15.93 3.64
N LEU A 773 26.47 16.05 3.19
CA LEU A 773 25.46 16.91 3.84
C LEU A 773 25.12 16.46 5.27
N ALA A 774 25.05 15.15 5.51
CA ALA A 774 24.81 14.59 6.84
C ALA A 774 26.06 14.73 7.74
N VAL A 775 27.26 14.46 7.21
CA VAL A 775 28.55 14.67 7.89
C VAL A 775 28.68 16.14 8.35
N LYS A 776 28.32 17.07 7.47
CA LYS A 776 28.31 18.50 7.77
C LYS A 776 27.34 18.87 8.89
N GLU A 777 26.07 18.44 8.82
CA GLU A 777 25.09 18.73 9.89
C GLU A 777 25.52 18.20 11.26
N VAL A 778 26.12 17.00 11.32
CA VAL A 778 26.68 16.44 12.56
C VAL A 778 27.83 17.31 13.08
N MET A 779 28.74 17.74 12.20
CA MET A 779 29.87 18.60 12.57
C MET A 779 29.45 20.03 12.97
N ASP A 780 28.42 20.58 12.33
CA ASP A 780 27.86 21.90 12.66
C ASP A 780 27.13 21.85 14.01
N PHE A 781 26.39 20.78 14.31
CA PHE A 781 25.82 20.55 15.64
C PHE A 781 26.89 20.38 16.72
N ILE A 782 27.93 19.59 16.46
CA ILE A 782 29.08 19.41 17.37
C ILE A 782 29.75 20.76 17.63
N SER A 783 30.03 21.53 16.57
CA SER A 783 30.62 22.88 16.66
C SER A 783 29.76 23.85 17.47
N LEU A 784 28.43 23.78 17.33
CA LEU A 784 27.51 24.61 18.10
C LEU A 784 27.50 24.23 19.59
N GLN A 785 27.47 22.93 19.93
CA GLN A 785 27.52 22.49 21.34
C GLN A 785 28.88 22.79 22.00
N ASP A 786 29.97 22.67 21.25
CA ASP A 786 31.34 23.01 21.67
C ASP A 786 31.49 24.52 21.96
N SER A 787 30.96 25.39 21.07
CA SER A 787 30.98 26.85 21.24
C SER A 787 30.21 27.35 22.48
N ILE A 788 29.20 26.61 22.96
CA ILE A 788 28.48 26.90 24.22
C ILE A 788 29.04 26.10 25.42
N GLN A 789 30.25 25.55 25.26
CA GLN A 789 31.00 24.79 26.28
C GLN A 789 30.25 23.58 26.88
N LYS A 790 29.32 22.98 26.12
CA LYS A 790 28.49 21.87 26.61
C LYS A 790 29.11 20.51 26.27
N GLN A 791 29.26 19.64 27.27
CA GLN A 791 29.79 18.29 27.09
C GLN A 791 28.96 17.47 26.08
N ILE A 792 29.55 17.16 24.94
CA ILE A 792 28.93 16.35 23.88
C ILE A 792 29.16 14.86 24.20
N ARG A 793 28.10 14.06 24.14
CA ARG A 793 28.15 12.60 24.30
C ARG A 793 27.58 11.92 23.06
N VAL A 794 28.07 10.73 22.71
CA VAL A 794 27.59 10.01 21.51
C VAL A 794 26.07 9.84 21.54
N LYS A 795 25.48 9.45 22.68
CA LYS A 795 24.00 9.39 22.85
C LYS A 795 23.29 10.69 22.47
N MET A 796 23.82 11.85 22.86
CA MET A 796 23.21 13.15 22.57
C MET A 796 23.26 13.49 21.07
N VAL A 797 24.22 12.94 20.33
CA VAL A 797 24.26 13.03 18.86
C VAL A 797 23.23 12.07 18.27
N LEU A 798 23.20 10.80 18.70
CA LEU A 798 22.21 9.82 18.23
C LEU A 798 20.77 10.32 18.44
N ASP A 799 20.39 10.67 19.67
CA ASP A 799 19.05 11.12 20.02
C ASP A 799 18.64 12.38 19.22
N ARG A 800 19.61 13.26 18.90
CA ARG A 800 19.38 14.48 18.10
C ARG A 800 19.12 14.20 16.62
N PHE A 801 19.87 13.29 16.01
CA PHE A 801 19.75 12.96 14.57
C PHE A 801 18.76 11.83 14.27
N LYS A 802 18.21 11.20 15.32
CA LYS A 802 17.10 10.26 15.27
C LYS A 802 15.72 10.93 15.30
N ASP A 803 15.60 12.08 15.95
CA ASP A 803 14.34 12.85 15.98
C ASP A 803 14.20 13.80 14.77
N LYS A 804 13.04 14.45 14.65
CA LYS A 804 12.75 15.44 13.59
C LYS A 804 13.69 16.65 13.67
N PRO A 805 14.22 17.16 12.53
CA PRO A 805 13.84 16.85 11.16
C PRO A 805 14.69 15.78 10.45
N TYR A 806 15.43 14.94 11.18
CA TYR A 806 16.44 14.04 10.59
C TYR A 806 15.93 12.61 10.38
N GLY A 807 15.56 11.89 11.44
CA GLY A 807 15.01 10.53 11.35
C GLY A 807 16.02 9.43 10.95
N TRP A 808 17.33 9.67 11.07
CA TRP A 808 18.37 8.73 10.64
C TRP A 808 18.49 7.52 11.58
N LYS A 809 19.07 6.40 11.11
CA LYS A 809 19.29 5.22 11.96
C LYS A 809 20.48 5.43 12.90
N ASP A 810 20.46 4.77 14.05
CA ASP A 810 21.57 4.78 15.01
C ASP A 810 22.91 4.36 14.38
N LEU A 811 22.92 3.29 13.57
CA LEU A 811 24.12 2.82 12.85
C LEU A 811 24.63 3.83 11.82
N ASP A 812 23.75 4.46 11.04
CA ASP A 812 24.14 5.45 10.03
C ASP A 812 24.78 6.68 10.72
N ILE A 813 24.19 7.16 11.81
CA ILE A 813 24.72 8.29 12.60
C ILE A 813 26.09 7.92 13.20
N SER A 814 26.25 6.71 13.74
CA SER A 814 27.54 6.21 14.21
C SER A 814 28.58 6.10 13.08
N GLY A 815 28.15 5.82 11.85
CA GLY A 815 28.97 5.92 10.63
C GLY A 815 29.50 7.33 10.39
N LEU A 816 28.63 8.35 10.45
CA LEU A 816 29.01 9.76 10.29
C LEU A 816 30.01 10.20 11.37
N ILE A 817 29.86 9.70 12.62
CA ILE A 817 30.79 9.98 13.71
C ILE A 817 32.14 9.29 13.47
N ALA A 818 32.15 8.03 12.99
CA ALA A 818 33.38 7.34 12.62
C ALA A 818 34.12 7.99 11.45
N GLU A 819 33.38 8.56 10.49
CA GLU A 819 33.94 9.28 9.35
C GLU A 819 34.59 10.61 9.80
N LEU A 820 33.90 11.42 10.60
CA LEU A 820 34.47 12.63 11.23
C LEU A 820 35.70 12.33 12.12
N MET A 821 35.76 11.13 12.72
CA MET A 821 36.90 10.66 13.51
C MET A 821 38.08 10.25 12.63
N LYS A 822 37.85 9.64 11.46
CA LYS A 822 38.91 9.27 10.50
C LYS A 822 39.42 10.48 9.71
N GLU A 823 38.55 11.45 9.40
CA GLU A 823 38.89 12.80 8.93
C GLU A 823 39.62 13.65 10.02
N GLN A 824 39.84 13.09 11.22
CA GLN A 824 40.46 13.74 12.38
C GLN A 824 39.76 15.00 12.93
N ARG A 825 38.57 15.33 12.46
CA ARG A 825 37.80 16.54 12.84
C ARG A 825 37.27 16.47 14.27
N ILE A 826 37.14 15.26 14.81
CA ILE A 826 36.80 14.97 16.21
C ILE A 826 37.72 13.90 16.78
N ARG A 827 37.84 13.87 18.12
CA ARG A 827 38.40 12.75 18.89
C ARG A 827 37.34 12.24 19.87
N LEU A 828 37.31 10.92 20.08
CA LEU A 828 36.46 10.29 21.08
C LEU A 828 37.24 10.08 22.38
N ARG A 829 36.64 10.40 23.52
CA ARG A 829 37.26 10.22 24.85
C ARG A 829 36.40 9.34 25.76
N LEU A 830 36.99 8.29 26.30
CA LEU A 830 36.35 7.35 27.24
C LEU A 830 37.24 7.20 28.47
N ASN A 831 36.67 7.26 29.68
CA ASN A 831 37.39 7.14 30.95
C ASN A 831 38.61 8.09 31.13
N SER A 832 38.62 9.22 30.40
CA SER A 832 39.69 10.23 30.30
C SER A 832 40.79 9.94 29.26
N GLU A 833 40.82 8.77 28.63
CA GLU A 833 41.74 8.42 27.54
C GLU A 833 41.12 8.74 26.17
N TYR A 834 41.94 9.16 25.20
CA TYR A 834 41.53 9.36 23.81
C TYR A 834 41.65 8.06 23.03
N MET A 835 40.61 7.67 22.31
CA MET A 835 40.61 6.48 21.44
C MET A 835 41.04 6.85 20.03
N GLY A 836 41.87 6.01 19.40
CA GLY A 836 42.24 6.12 17.99
C GLY A 836 41.25 5.42 17.06
N PRO A 837 41.25 5.71 15.74
CA PRO A 837 40.39 4.99 14.78
C PRO A 837 40.69 3.49 14.71
N GLU A 838 41.94 3.11 14.99
CA GLU A 838 42.43 1.72 14.95
C GLU A 838 42.05 0.90 16.20
N ASP A 839 41.53 1.53 17.27
CA ASP A 839 41.20 0.85 18.52
C ASP A 839 40.04 -0.15 18.34
N GLY A 840 40.26 -1.39 18.78
CA GLY A 840 39.22 -2.44 18.79
C GLY A 840 37.97 -2.10 19.61
N ASN A 841 38.05 -1.08 20.47
CA ASN A 841 36.93 -0.57 21.27
C ASN A 841 36.13 0.54 20.58
N ALA A 842 36.62 1.15 19.48
CA ALA A 842 35.97 2.30 18.83
C ALA A 842 34.56 1.96 18.29
N VAL A 843 34.34 0.73 17.81
CA VAL A 843 33.01 0.23 17.40
C VAL A 843 32.06 0.19 18.60
N ASN A 844 32.48 -0.46 19.70
CA ASN A 844 31.68 -0.57 20.93
C ASN A 844 31.34 0.80 21.52
N ALA A 845 32.26 1.77 21.42
CA ALA A 845 32.05 3.15 21.85
C ALA A 845 30.96 3.89 21.05
N LEU A 846 30.65 3.44 19.84
CA LEU A 846 29.68 4.05 18.93
C LEU A 846 28.36 3.26 18.79
N THR A 847 28.33 1.95 19.03
CA THR A 847 27.11 1.12 18.87
C THR A 847 26.51 0.65 20.20
N LYS A 848 27.32 0.43 21.23
CA LYS A 848 26.86 -0.21 22.47
C LYS A 848 26.27 0.81 23.43
N ALA A 849 24.96 0.69 23.71
CA ALA A 849 24.21 1.61 24.58
C ALA A 849 24.86 1.89 25.95
N SER A 850 25.57 0.91 26.55
CA SER A 850 26.26 1.08 27.84
C SER A 850 27.50 1.98 27.78
N GLU A 851 28.09 2.20 26.60
CA GLU A 851 29.29 3.02 26.41
C GLU A 851 28.97 4.35 25.70
N VAL A 852 27.99 4.33 24.80
CA VAL A 852 27.44 5.50 24.07
C VAL A 852 26.93 6.62 25.01
N GLU A 853 26.56 6.29 26.25
CA GLU A 853 26.23 7.26 27.32
C GLU A 853 27.44 7.88 28.04
N LYS A 854 28.62 7.26 27.92
CA LYS A 854 29.88 7.65 28.59
C LYS A 854 30.87 8.32 27.65
N VAL A 855 30.91 7.92 26.38
CA VAL A 855 31.86 8.40 25.38
C VAL A 855 31.58 9.87 25.06
N ILE A 856 32.61 10.69 25.24
CA ILE A 856 32.60 12.13 25.01
C ILE A 856 33.15 12.40 23.60
N VAL A 857 32.45 13.23 22.83
CA VAL A 857 32.95 13.75 21.55
C VAL A 857 33.66 15.07 21.82
N VAL A 858 34.90 15.21 21.34
CA VAL A 858 35.71 16.42 21.46
C VAL A 858 36.07 16.89 20.05
N LYS A 859 35.82 18.16 19.73
CA LYS A 859 36.19 18.76 18.45
C LYS A 859 37.71 18.96 18.35
N ARG A 860 38.33 18.60 17.22
CA ARG A 860 39.70 19.03 16.89
C ARG A 860 39.61 20.39 16.21
N VAL A 861 40.46 21.35 16.61
CA VAL A 861 40.73 22.53 15.79
C VAL A 861 41.64 22.07 14.66
N ILE A 862 41.11 22.07 13.44
CA ILE A 862 41.86 21.70 12.24
C ILE A 862 42.74 22.89 11.87
N VAL A 863 44.04 22.67 11.66
CA VAL A 863 44.94 23.71 11.13
C VAL A 863 44.52 24.02 9.70
N ASP A 864 44.38 25.31 9.37
CA ASP A 864 43.92 25.75 8.05
C ASP A 864 44.84 25.20 6.94
N GLU A 865 44.26 24.74 5.83
CA GLU A 865 45.02 24.14 4.72
C GLU A 865 46.01 25.15 4.11
N SER A 866 45.73 26.45 4.23
CA SER A 866 46.67 27.53 3.89
C SER A 866 47.94 27.51 4.76
N LEU A 867 47.82 27.28 6.07
CA LEU A 867 48.96 27.19 6.99
C LEU A 867 49.82 25.94 6.73
N LEU A 868 49.19 24.82 6.36
CA LEU A 868 49.93 23.60 5.97
C LEU A 868 50.67 23.79 4.63
N LYS A 869 50.09 24.55 3.68
CA LYS A 869 50.74 24.92 2.42
C LYS A 869 51.91 25.88 2.64
N VAL A 870 51.75 26.90 3.49
CA VAL A 870 52.83 27.79 3.94
C VAL A 870 53.96 26.99 4.61
N ALA A 871 53.64 26.11 5.55
CA ALA A 871 54.65 25.29 6.23
C ALA A 871 55.46 24.41 5.26
N LYS A 872 54.80 23.76 4.28
CA LYS A 872 55.48 22.98 3.23
C LYS A 872 56.27 23.86 2.26
N ASN A 873 55.83 25.10 2.01
CA ASN A 873 56.57 26.09 1.23
C ASN A 873 57.87 26.51 1.95
N ILE A 874 57.80 26.80 3.25
CA ILE A 874 58.96 27.12 4.09
C ILE A 874 59.94 25.94 4.17
N CYS A 875 59.46 24.69 4.31
CA CYS A 875 60.31 23.49 4.21
C CYS A 875 61.08 23.43 2.87
N LYS A 876 60.42 23.78 1.77
CA LYS A 876 61.00 23.76 0.43
C LYS A 876 61.97 24.92 0.19
N GLN A 877 61.69 26.12 0.69
CA GLN A 877 62.53 27.29 0.44
C GLN A 877 63.68 27.39 1.46
N VAL A 878 63.37 27.41 2.76
CA VAL A 878 64.37 27.66 3.83
C VAL A 878 65.24 26.43 4.13
N PHE A 879 64.70 25.23 3.93
CA PHE A 879 65.40 23.96 4.24
C PHE A 879 65.65 23.08 3.01
N ASN A 880 65.30 23.56 1.81
CA ASN A 880 65.49 22.88 0.52
C ASN A 880 64.97 21.42 0.48
N LYS A 881 63.91 21.11 1.25
CA LYS A 881 63.38 19.74 1.40
C LYS A 881 61.90 19.65 1.02
N THR A 882 61.62 18.91 -0.04
CA THR A 882 60.27 18.64 -0.54
C THR A 882 59.65 17.34 -0.01
N ASP A 883 60.45 16.47 0.61
CA ASP A 883 60.02 15.18 1.19
C ASP A 883 59.79 15.36 2.70
N VAL A 884 58.55 15.68 3.06
CA VAL A 884 58.06 15.93 4.42
C VAL A 884 56.65 15.37 4.55
N ALA A 885 56.28 14.91 5.75
CA ALA A 885 54.98 14.26 5.97
C ALA A 885 53.78 15.13 5.56
N ASP A 886 52.74 14.49 5.01
CA ASP A 886 51.53 15.18 4.58
C ASP A 886 50.59 15.55 5.74
N ASP A 887 50.67 14.86 6.87
CA ASP A 887 49.82 15.03 8.04
C ASP A 887 50.34 16.09 9.04
N GLU A 888 49.41 16.67 9.80
CA GLU A 888 49.65 17.79 10.74
C GLU A 888 50.71 17.46 11.81
N ASP A 889 50.64 16.28 12.40
CA ASP A 889 51.50 15.86 13.53
C ASP A 889 52.89 15.39 13.04
N GLY A 890 52.96 14.74 11.87
CA GLY A 890 54.19 14.37 11.17
C GLY A 890 54.98 15.59 10.67
N LEU A 891 54.32 16.57 10.05
CA LEU A 891 54.95 17.76 9.50
C LEU A 891 55.66 18.60 10.59
N ILE A 892 55.06 18.74 11.77
CA ILE A 892 55.68 19.42 12.91
C ILE A 892 56.96 18.70 13.37
N ARG A 893 56.94 17.36 13.43
CA ARG A 893 58.11 16.55 13.82
C ARG A 893 59.25 16.75 12.82
N ASP A 894 58.94 16.73 11.52
CA ASP A 894 59.92 16.85 10.46
C ASP A 894 60.54 18.27 10.42
N ILE A 895 59.73 19.32 10.57
CA ILE A 895 60.18 20.71 10.72
C ILE A 895 61.10 20.89 11.94
N ARG A 896 60.75 20.32 13.09
CA ARG A 896 61.58 20.37 14.30
C ARG A 896 62.96 19.74 14.08
N GLY A 897 63.05 18.65 13.33
CA GLY A 897 64.31 18.02 12.94
C GLY A 897 65.19 18.94 12.07
N LEU A 898 64.59 19.60 11.08
CA LEU A 898 65.28 20.54 10.18
C LEU A 898 65.80 21.78 10.90
N ILE A 899 65.02 22.33 11.84
CA ILE A 899 65.43 23.44 12.71
C ILE A 899 66.64 23.01 13.57
N GLU A 900 66.59 21.81 14.18
CA GLU A 900 67.72 21.28 14.94
C GLU A 900 68.97 21.01 14.10
N GLU A 901 68.85 20.84 12.78
CA GLU A 901 69.98 20.67 11.86
C GLU A 901 70.59 22.02 11.45
N GLN A 902 69.78 23.01 11.05
CA GLN A 902 70.29 24.37 10.77
C GLN A 902 70.92 25.03 12.00
N VAL A 903 70.33 24.87 13.20
CA VAL A 903 70.95 25.37 14.45
C VAL A 903 72.34 24.77 14.70
N LYS A 904 72.59 23.51 14.31
CA LYS A 904 73.93 22.90 14.38
C LYS A 904 74.86 23.50 13.31
N GLU A 905 74.39 23.69 12.08
CA GLU A 905 75.17 24.28 10.98
C GLU A 905 75.63 25.71 11.31
N ILE A 906 74.70 26.56 11.79
CA ILE A 906 74.96 27.96 12.18
C ILE A 906 76.03 28.04 13.27
N ASN A 907 75.93 27.23 14.32
CA ASN A 907 76.95 27.18 15.37
C ASN A 907 78.31 26.68 14.84
N GLY A 908 78.32 25.78 13.86
CA GLY A 908 79.53 25.32 13.16
C GLY A 908 80.21 26.38 12.28
N TYR A 909 79.48 27.40 11.82
CA TYR A 909 80.08 28.61 11.24
C TYR A 909 80.52 29.61 12.32
N ARG A 910 79.75 29.78 13.40
CA ARG A 910 80.04 30.72 14.49
C ARG A 910 81.46 30.53 15.07
N SER A 911 81.88 29.29 15.31
CA SER A 911 83.25 28.97 15.79
C SER A 911 84.37 29.39 14.82
N ARG A 912 84.08 29.69 13.54
CA ARG A 912 85.09 30.14 12.54
C ARG A 912 85.40 31.64 12.62
N TYR A 913 84.68 32.40 13.45
CA TYR A 913 84.89 33.83 13.68
C TYR A 913 85.85 34.12 14.86
N GLU A 914 86.28 33.10 15.62
CA GLU A 914 87.17 33.31 16.76
C GLU A 914 88.49 33.96 16.34
N GLY A 915 88.78 35.14 16.92
CA GLY A 915 89.98 35.92 16.64
C GLY A 915 90.03 36.65 15.28
N ARG A 916 88.98 36.63 14.46
CA ARG A 916 88.97 37.27 13.13
C ARG A 916 87.67 38.02 12.82
N LYS A 917 87.80 39.25 12.28
CA LYS A 917 86.66 40.05 11.82
C LYS A 917 86.28 39.67 10.38
N TYR A 918 85.38 38.70 10.24
CA TYR A 918 84.73 38.37 8.97
C TYR A 918 83.31 38.97 8.90
N PRO A 919 82.78 39.25 7.69
CA PRO A 919 81.41 39.74 7.52
C PRO A 919 80.35 38.67 7.86
N GLY A 920 79.10 39.11 8.07
CA GLY A 920 77.93 38.23 8.23
C GLY A 920 77.71 37.59 9.62
N GLY A 921 78.58 37.83 10.61
CA GLY A 921 78.46 37.20 11.94
C GLY A 921 77.13 37.47 12.66
N SER A 922 76.62 38.71 12.57
CA SER A 922 75.33 39.11 13.15
C SER A 922 74.10 38.45 12.49
N LEU A 923 74.24 37.97 11.25
CA LEU A 923 73.17 37.23 10.57
C LEU A 923 73.04 35.80 11.11
N LEU A 924 74.16 35.18 11.47
CA LEU A 924 74.18 33.88 12.14
C LEU A 924 73.51 33.97 13.52
N ASP A 925 73.72 35.07 14.25
CA ASP A 925 73.02 35.33 15.51
C ASP A 925 71.49 35.49 15.34
N ARG A 926 71.02 36.23 14.33
CA ARG A 926 69.58 36.33 14.01
C ARG A 926 68.95 34.99 13.66
N GLY A 927 69.66 34.12 12.95
CA GLY A 927 69.17 32.77 12.65
C GLY A 927 68.92 31.96 13.93
N LEU A 928 69.83 32.04 14.92
CA LEU A 928 69.64 31.38 16.22
C LEU A 928 68.48 31.99 17.02
N GLU A 929 68.22 33.29 16.89
CA GLU A 929 67.07 33.97 17.49
C GLU A 929 65.75 33.46 16.88
N TYR A 930 65.59 33.52 15.56
CA TYR A 930 64.37 33.07 14.87
C TYR A 930 64.07 31.57 15.09
N PHE A 931 65.10 30.71 15.06
CA PHE A 931 64.93 29.28 15.34
C PHE A 931 64.71 28.96 16.84
N GLY A 932 65.10 29.84 17.75
CA GLY A 932 64.89 29.69 19.20
C GLY A 932 63.42 29.79 19.64
N GLU A 933 62.59 30.49 18.87
CA GLU A 933 61.16 30.71 19.17
C GLU A 933 60.30 29.44 19.08
N PHE A 934 60.81 28.34 18.50
CA PHE A 934 60.10 27.08 18.27
C PHE A 934 60.33 26.01 19.35
N THR A 935 60.68 26.42 20.57
CA THR A 935 61.02 25.51 21.70
C THR A 935 59.85 24.65 22.20
N LYS A 936 60.11 23.80 23.21
CA LYS A 936 59.18 22.76 23.68
C LYS A 936 58.01 23.36 24.49
N GLY A 937 56.82 23.38 23.91
CA GLY A 937 55.59 23.79 24.60
C GLY A 937 54.44 24.27 23.71
N LEU A 938 54.72 24.69 22.47
CA LEU A 938 53.71 25.11 21.50
C LEU A 938 52.79 23.95 21.08
N ASP A 939 51.48 24.19 21.05
CA ASP A 939 50.50 23.35 20.38
C ASP A 939 50.53 23.57 18.85
N ASN A 940 49.91 22.65 18.10
CA ASN A 940 50.03 22.59 16.64
C ASN A 940 49.57 23.88 15.94
N VAL A 941 48.47 24.49 16.40
CA VAL A 941 47.93 25.73 15.79
C VAL A 941 48.89 26.90 16.03
N SER A 942 49.37 27.06 17.27
CA SER A 942 50.36 28.08 17.62
C SER A 942 51.69 27.88 16.89
N PHE A 943 52.13 26.64 16.70
CA PHE A 943 53.36 26.30 15.98
C PHE A 943 53.29 26.74 14.51
N PHE A 944 52.24 26.35 13.77
CA PHE A 944 52.09 26.75 12.37
C PHE A 944 51.77 28.25 12.19
N THR A 945 51.01 28.86 13.11
CA THR A 945 50.76 30.30 13.08
C THR A 945 52.07 31.08 13.23
N LYS A 946 52.92 30.70 14.19
CA LYS A 946 54.21 31.36 14.42
C LYS A 946 55.24 31.06 13.33
N LEU A 947 55.12 29.93 12.64
CA LEU A 947 55.93 29.62 11.45
C LEU A 947 55.59 30.54 10.28
N ARG A 948 54.30 30.81 10.04
CA ARG A 948 53.84 31.83 9.07
C ARG A 948 54.28 33.24 9.48
N ASP A 949 54.11 33.59 10.76
CA ASP A 949 54.44 34.95 11.23
C ASP A 949 55.96 35.26 11.20
N LEU A 950 56.78 34.23 10.97
CA LEU A 950 58.22 34.33 10.70
C LEU A 950 58.61 33.96 9.26
N GLU A 951 57.65 33.76 8.33
CA GLU A 951 57.91 33.30 6.95
C GLU A 951 58.87 34.24 6.21
N ASP A 952 58.52 35.52 6.07
CA ASP A 952 59.37 36.53 5.43
C ASP A 952 60.76 36.62 6.09
N ASN A 953 60.81 36.64 7.43
CA ASN A 953 62.05 36.75 8.21
C ASN A 953 62.99 35.54 8.02
N LEU A 954 62.44 34.35 7.79
CA LEU A 954 63.20 33.12 7.55
C LEU A 954 63.64 32.98 6.09
N LEU A 955 62.84 33.50 5.14
CA LEU A 955 63.18 33.55 3.72
C LEU A 955 64.31 34.58 3.46
N ASP A 956 64.15 35.81 3.94
CA ASP A 956 65.18 36.86 3.89
C ASP A 956 66.51 36.37 4.51
N TRP A 957 66.42 35.62 5.60
CA TRP A 957 67.59 35.05 6.27
C TRP A 957 68.28 33.95 5.45
N GLU A 958 67.56 33.13 4.68
CA GLU A 958 68.18 32.09 3.84
C GLU A 958 68.92 32.70 2.64
N GLU A 959 68.30 33.69 1.98
CA GLU A 959 68.94 34.45 0.91
C GLU A 959 70.18 35.21 1.40
N ASP A 960 70.16 35.79 2.60
CA ASP A 960 71.35 36.45 3.17
C ASP A 960 72.42 35.44 3.65
N VAL A 961 72.04 34.30 4.24
CA VAL A 961 73.00 33.35 4.82
C VAL A 961 73.73 32.53 3.76
N THR A 962 73.15 32.33 2.58
CA THR A 962 73.85 31.70 1.45
C THR A 962 75.09 32.50 1.04
N TYR A 963 75.09 33.83 1.14
CA TYR A 963 76.33 34.61 0.96
C TYR A 963 77.38 34.27 2.04
N VAL A 964 76.99 34.16 3.31
CA VAL A 964 77.88 33.77 4.42
C VAL A 964 78.46 32.36 4.20
N LYS A 965 77.63 31.39 3.79
CA LYS A 965 78.07 30.02 3.47
C LYS A 965 79.04 30.02 2.28
N SER A 966 78.75 30.78 1.22
CA SER A 966 79.61 30.91 0.03
C SER A 966 80.97 31.57 0.31
N PHE A 967 81.00 32.53 1.24
CA PHE A 967 82.21 33.22 1.68
C PHE A 967 83.22 32.25 2.29
N PHE A 968 82.79 31.44 3.26
CA PHE A 968 83.65 30.43 3.88
C PHE A 968 84.03 29.28 2.94
N ALA A 969 83.26 29.05 1.87
CA ALA A 969 83.56 28.02 0.87
C ALA A 969 84.56 28.47 -0.21
N SER A 970 84.64 29.77 -0.53
CA SER A 970 85.37 30.23 -1.72
C SER A 970 86.05 31.61 -1.63
N GLN A 971 85.45 32.58 -0.94
CA GLN A 971 85.91 33.97 -0.96
C GLN A 971 86.87 34.34 0.17
N LYS A 972 86.86 33.58 1.28
CA LYS A 972 87.66 33.81 2.48
C LYS A 972 89.14 34.05 2.18
N ASP A 973 89.77 33.23 1.34
CA ASP A 973 91.20 33.33 1.04
C ASP A 973 91.56 34.54 0.14
N ILE A 974 90.57 35.17 -0.48
CA ILE A 974 90.72 36.45 -1.19
C ILE A 974 90.61 37.61 -0.18
N PHE A 975 89.66 37.54 0.75
CA PHE A 975 89.49 38.51 1.83
C PHE A 975 90.71 38.54 2.77
N ASP A 976 91.25 37.36 3.14
CA ASP A 976 92.50 37.20 3.90
C ASP A 976 93.73 37.83 3.19
N LYS A 977 93.72 37.95 1.85
CA LYS A 977 94.76 38.67 1.09
C LYS A 977 94.55 40.19 1.16
N GLY A 978 93.31 40.66 1.02
CA GLY A 978 92.96 42.08 1.17
C GLY A 978 93.38 42.63 2.53
N LEU A 979 93.12 41.88 3.61
CA LEU A 979 93.55 42.23 4.97
C LEU A 979 95.07 42.44 5.08
N ARG A 980 95.89 41.56 4.48
CA ARG A 980 97.36 41.69 4.48
C ARG A 980 97.85 42.84 3.60
N ALA A 981 97.15 43.15 2.51
CA ALA A 981 97.52 44.24 1.62
C ALA A 981 97.25 45.62 2.24
N ILE A 982 96.15 45.78 2.99
CA ILE A 982 95.89 47.03 3.71
C ILE A 982 96.81 47.19 4.95
N GLU A 983 97.35 46.10 5.49
CA GLU A 983 98.45 46.12 6.47
C GLU A 983 99.76 46.59 5.82
N LYS A 984 100.21 45.95 4.73
CA LYS A 984 101.37 46.38 3.91
C LYS A 984 101.32 47.86 3.53
N TYR A 985 100.16 48.34 3.08
CA TYR A 985 99.96 49.73 2.70
C TYR A 985 100.25 50.66 3.89
N LYS A 986 99.70 50.37 5.07
CA LYS A 986 99.90 51.17 6.30
C LYS A 986 101.34 51.17 6.81
N GLU A 987 102.11 50.12 6.55
CA GLU A 987 103.55 50.11 6.83
C GLU A 987 104.36 51.04 5.91
N ASN A 988 103.86 51.34 4.71
CA ASN A 988 104.57 52.10 3.67
C ASN A 988 103.97 53.49 3.36
N ASP A 989 102.80 53.83 3.93
CA ASP A 989 102.00 55.06 3.71
C ASP A 989 102.84 56.36 3.67
N VAL A 990 103.89 56.44 4.49
CA VAL A 990 104.84 57.57 4.56
C VAL A 990 105.53 57.89 3.21
N TYR A 991 105.68 56.90 2.32
CA TYR A 991 106.26 57.07 0.98
C TYR A 991 105.23 57.13 -0.16
N LEU A 992 103.95 56.86 0.13
CA LEU A 992 102.90 56.62 -0.86
C LEU A 992 102.06 57.89 -1.07
N SER A 993 102.73 59.01 -1.34
CA SER A 993 102.18 60.37 -1.36
C SER A 993 101.27 60.71 -2.56
N GLY A 994 100.62 59.72 -3.19
CA GLY A 994 99.75 59.90 -4.35
C GLY A 994 98.28 59.63 -4.02
N ASP A 995 97.38 60.54 -4.42
CA ASP A 995 95.94 60.39 -4.16
C ASP A 995 95.34 59.11 -4.79
N GLU A 996 95.89 58.60 -5.90
CA GLU A 996 95.41 57.37 -6.55
C GLU A 996 95.64 56.11 -5.71
N ILE A 997 96.84 55.90 -5.15
CA ILE A 997 97.09 54.70 -4.33
C ILE A 997 96.30 54.76 -3.02
N LYS A 998 96.09 55.97 -2.49
CA LYS A 998 95.22 56.20 -1.36
C LYS A 998 93.76 55.88 -1.69
N ASP A 999 93.25 56.28 -2.85
CA ASP A 999 91.90 55.91 -3.34
C ASP A 999 91.75 54.38 -3.51
N TYR A 1000 92.76 53.67 -4.04
CA TYR A 1000 92.74 52.19 -4.08
C TYR A 1000 92.76 51.57 -2.66
N ALA A 1001 93.52 52.14 -1.72
CA ALA A 1001 93.60 51.68 -0.33
C ALA A 1001 92.31 51.96 0.47
N ASP A 1002 91.72 53.14 0.30
CA ASP A 1002 90.44 53.52 0.92
C ASP A 1002 89.29 52.66 0.37
N LYS A 1003 89.24 52.40 -0.95
CA LYS A 1003 88.30 51.44 -1.57
C LYS A 1003 88.49 50.02 -1.05
N LEU A 1004 89.73 49.55 -0.92
CA LEU A 1004 90.02 48.25 -0.32
C LEU A 1004 89.55 48.20 1.15
N GLN A 1005 89.78 49.28 1.91
CA GLN A 1005 89.35 49.36 3.31
C GLN A 1005 87.84 49.48 3.47
N GLU A 1006 87.12 50.13 2.55
CA GLU A 1006 85.65 50.11 2.47
C GLU A 1006 85.15 48.66 2.32
N ILE A 1007 85.67 47.91 1.34
CA ILE A 1007 85.30 46.50 1.10
C ILE A 1007 85.64 45.61 2.31
N LEU A 1008 86.70 45.92 3.06
CA LEU A 1008 87.11 45.18 4.25
C LEU A 1008 86.33 45.57 5.53
N THR A 1009 85.53 46.64 5.50
CA THR A 1009 84.75 47.13 6.66
C THR A 1009 83.23 47.16 6.44
N GLU A 1010 82.77 47.04 5.20
CA GLU A 1010 81.37 46.86 4.83
C GLU A 1010 80.76 45.58 5.42
N VAL A 1011 79.45 45.62 5.73
CA VAL A 1011 78.75 44.53 6.44
C VAL A 1011 78.46 43.32 5.55
N GLN A 1012 78.24 43.54 4.25
CA GLN A 1012 77.94 42.51 3.24
C GLN A 1012 78.82 42.70 1.96
N PRO A 1013 80.16 42.60 2.05
CA PRO A 1013 81.06 42.94 0.95
C PRO A 1013 81.10 41.90 -0.17
N TYR A 1014 80.34 40.80 -0.06
CA TYR A 1014 80.47 39.56 -0.85
C TYR A 1014 80.50 39.74 -2.37
N ARG A 1015 79.84 40.78 -2.91
CA ARG A 1015 79.86 41.11 -4.34
C ARG A 1015 81.09 41.93 -4.78
N LYS A 1016 81.70 42.68 -3.85
CA LYS A 1016 82.93 43.47 -4.06
C LYS A 1016 84.23 42.69 -3.74
N ILE A 1017 84.16 41.54 -3.05
CA ILE A 1017 85.36 40.71 -2.76
C ILE A 1017 86.09 40.28 -4.04
N LYS A 1018 85.37 40.13 -5.16
CA LYS A 1018 85.94 39.84 -6.48
C LYS A 1018 86.93 40.92 -6.98
N ASP A 1019 86.81 42.15 -6.49
CA ASP A 1019 87.57 43.33 -6.91
C ASP A 1019 88.85 43.51 -6.05
N ILE A 1020 88.92 42.85 -4.88
CA ILE A 1020 90.10 42.82 -4.01
C ILE A 1020 91.38 42.40 -4.76
N PRO A 1021 91.42 41.33 -5.59
CA PRO A 1021 92.63 40.95 -6.33
C PRO A 1021 93.17 42.06 -7.23
N GLU A 1022 92.30 42.87 -7.85
CA GLU A 1022 92.71 43.99 -8.70
C GLU A 1022 93.22 45.17 -7.86
N LEU A 1023 92.50 45.55 -6.79
CA LEU A 1023 92.94 46.60 -5.86
C LEU A 1023 94.27 46.24 -5.18
N VAL A 1024 94.43 44.99 -4.73
CA VAL A 1024 95.69 44.49 -4.15
C VAL A 1024 96.81 44.52 -5.16
N ASN A 1025 96.57 44.10 -6.41
CA ASN A 1025 97.57 44.18 -7.46
C ASN A 1025 97.92 45.65 -7.81
N LYS A 1026 96.96 46.58 -7.80
CA LYS A 1026 97.23 48.02 -8.00
C LYS A 1026 98.05 48.64 -6.87
N ILE A 1027 97.80 48.23 -5.62
CA ILE A 1027 98.58 48.66 -4.45
C ILE A 1027 100.00 48.07 -4.51
N ASP A 1028 100.16 46.78 -4.78
CA ASP A 1028 101.48 46.14 -4.93
C ASP A 1028 102.24 46.68 -6.17
N GLU A 1029 101.56 46.96 -7.29
CA GLU A 1029 102.16 47.64 -8.47
C GLU A 1029 102.67 49.04 -8.13
N GLN A 1030 101.88 49.86 -7.42
CA GLN A 1030 102.29 51.22 -7.06
C GLN A 1030 103.39 51.23 -5.99
N ILE A 1031 103.35 50.33 -4.99
CA ILE A 1031 104.46 50.14 -4.04
C ILE A 1031 105.74 49.73 -4.78
N GLN A 1032 105.65 48.81 -5.75
CA GLN A 1032 106.80 48.40 -6.56
C GLN A 1032 107.28 49.52 -7.49
N SER A 1033 106.39 50.34 -8.04
CA SER A 1033 106.72 51.50 -8.88
C SER A 1033 107.48 52.55 -8.07
N VAL A 1034 106.96 52.92 -6.89
CA VAL A 1034 107.65 53.85 -5.97
C VAL A 1034 108.98 53.28 -5.49
N LEU A 1035 109.07 51.96 -5.24
CA LEU A 1035 110.33 51.29 -4.89
C LEU A 1035 111.36 51.37 -6.02
N GLU A 1036 110.99 51.11 -7.27
CA GLU A 1036 111.92 51.20 -8.41
C GLU A 1036 112.24 52.65 -8.80
N GLU A 1037 111.29 53.60 -8.68
CA GLU A 1037 111.56 55.03 -8.82
C GLU A 1037 112.56 55.50 -7.74
N LYS A 1038 112.35 55.11 -6.48
CA LYS A 1038 113.29 55.38 -5.38
C LYS A 1038 114.64 54.74 -5.62
N LYS A 1039 114.72 53.51 -6.16
CA LYS A 1039 116.00 52.90 -6.58
C LYS A 1039 116.66 53.65 -7.74
N LEU A 1040 115.91 54.15 -8.71
CA LEU A 1040 116.45 54.91 -9.84
C LEU A 1040 116.95 56.29 -9.40
N ALA A 1041 116.19 56.99 -8.56
CA ALA A 1041 116.61 58.23 -7.91
C ALA A 1041 117.84 58.01 -7.02
N ALA A 1042 117.86 56.94 -6.22
CA ALA A 1042 118.99 56.60 -5.39
C ALA A 1042 120.24 56.25 -6.22
N LYS A 1043 120.10 55.42 -7.27
CA LYS A 1043 121.18 55.15 -8.26
C LYS A 1043 121.68 56.44 -8.91
N SER A 1044 120.79 57.38 -9.24
CA SER A 1044 121.16 58.68 -9.82
C SER A 1044 121.94 59.54 -8.83
N VAL A 1045 121.51 59.66 -7.57
CA VAL A 1045 122.27 60.39 -6.53
C VAL A 1045 123.60 59.70 -6.23
N ILE A 1046 123.64 58.38 -6.14
CA ILE A 1046 124.88 57.59 -5.98
C ILE A 1046 125.83 57.81 -7.17
N GLN A 1047 125.31 57.82 -8.40
CA GLN A 1047 126.10 58.07 -9.59
C GLN A 1047 126.62 59.51 -9.63
N LEU A 1048 125.82 60.50 -9.21
CA LEU A 1048 126.25 61.90 -9.09
C LEU A 1048 127.29 62.10 -7.97
N ASP A 1049 127.12 61.45 -6.82
CA ASP A 1049 128.10 61.44 -5.72
C ASP A 1049 129.42 60.79 -6.18
N LEU A 1050 129.34 59.64 -6.88
CA LEU A 1050 130.48 58.95 -7.48
C LEU A 1050 131.16 59.78 -8.59
N ASP A 1051 130.39 60.41 -9.48
CA ASP A 1051 130.91 61.21 -10.58
C ASP A 1051 131.56 62.50 -10.05
N HIS A 1052 130.96 63.17 -9.06
CA HIS A 1052 131.55 64.31 -8.38
C HIS A 1052 132.92 63.96 -7.78
N LEU A 1053 132.97 62.88 -6.98
CA LEU A 1053 134.21 62.41 -6.36
C LEU A 1053 135.23 61.91 -7.39
N THR A 1054 134.82 61.20 -8.43
CA THR A 1054 135.70 60.70 -9.50
C THR A 1054 136.27 61.87 -10.31
N LEU A 1055 135.50 62.93 -10.50
CA LEU A 1055 135.87 64.11 -11.27
C LEU A 1055 136.71 65.11 -10.47
N ARG A 1056 136.66 65.02 -9.14
CA ARG A 1056 137.62 65.61 -8.20
C ARG A 1056 138.88 64.77 -8.07
N ALA A 1057 138.78 63.45 -7.96
CA ALA A 1057 139.92 62.53 -7.88
C ALA A 1057 140.73 62.39 -9.19
N LYS A 1058 140.26 63.03 -10.27
CA LYS A 1058 141.02 63.30 -11.51
C LYS A 1058 141.83 64.60 -11.47
N GLU A 1059 141.68 65.42 -10.43
CA GLU A 1059 142.57 66.56 -10.19
C GLU A 1059 143.84 66.04 -9.52
N ASP A 1060 144.96 66.64 -9.88
CA ASP A 1060 146.28 66.14 -9.49
C ASP A 1060 146.44 66.09 -7.97
N GLY A 1061 147.09 65.03 -7.45
CA GLY A 1061 147.39 64.88 -6.02
C GLY A 1061 146.62 63.76 -5.31
N VAL A 1062 145.37 63.44 -5.69
CA VAL A 1062 144.61 62.37 -5.02
C VAL A 1062 145.30 61.01 -5.15
N SER A 1063 145.37 60.29 -4.04
CA SER A 1063 146.01 58.97 -3.96
C SER A 1063 145.22 57.90 -4.70
N GLU A 1064 145.94 56.92 -5.27
CA GLU A 1064 145.32 55.75 -5.92
C GLU A 1064 144.54 54.88 -4.91
N GLU A 1065 144.93 54.88 -3.63
CA GLU A 1065 144.18 54.19 -2.58
C GLU A 1065 142.80 54.85 -2.34
N THR A 1066 142.73 56.18 -2.26
CA THR A 1066 141.45 56.90 -2.13
C THR A 1066 140.59 56.74 -3.40
N LYS A 1067 141.18 56.80 -4.61
CA LYS A 1067 140.46 56.51 -5.88
C LYS A 1067 139.83 55.12 -5.86
N LYS A 1068 140.61 54.10 -5.50
CA LYS A 1068 140.11 52.72 -5.44
C LYS A 1068 139.05 52.54 -4.35
N ARG A 1069 139.24 53.12 -3.16
CA ARG A 1069 138.25 53.06 -2.07
C ARG A 1069 136.90 53.67 -2.45
N ILE A 1070 136.90 54.74 -3.25
CA ILE A 1070 135.67 55.36 -3.78
C ILE A 1070 134.95 54.39 -4.72
N LEU A 1071 135.65 53.86 -5.72
CA LEU A 1071 135.10 52.90 -6.69
C LEU A 1071 134.58 51.62 -6.01
N ASP A 1072 135.38 50.99 -5.15
CA ASP A 1072 135.00 49.75 -4.47
C ASP A 1072 133.79 49.95 -3.54
N TYR A 1073 133.66 51.10 -2.86
CA TYR A 1073 132.48 51.40 -2.04
C TYR A 1073 131.21 51.53 -2.88
N TYR A 1074 131.23 52.40 -3.90
CA TYR A 1074 130.03 52.66 -4.70
C TYR A 1074 129.62 51.49 -5.59
N ASN A 1075 130.56 50.71 -6.13
CA ASN A 1075 130.22 49.49 -6.87
C ASN A 1075 129.45 48.48 -5.99
N ASN A 1076 129.87 48.28 -4.73
CA ASN A 1076 129.15 47.41 -3.80
C ASN A 1076 127.76 47.96 -3.45
N LEU A 1077 127.66 49.27 -3.19
CA LEU A 1077 126.42 49.93 -2.80
C LEU A 1077 125.40 49.97 -3.96
N TYR A 1078 125.86 50.15 -5.20
CA TYR A 1078 125.05 50.10 -6.42
C TYR A 1078 124.57 48.67 -6.74
N ASN A 1079 125.41 47.65 -6.55
CA ASN A 1079 125.03 46.25 -6.77
C ASN A 1079 123.96 45.79 -5.77
N GLY A 1080 124.16 46.05 -4.47
CA GLY A 1080 123.22 45.66 -3.42
C GLY A 1080 121.86 46.35 -3.51
N MET A 1081 121.76 47.50 -4.17
CA MET A 1081 120.50 48.24 -4.34
C MET A 1081 119.42 47.47 -5.10
N ASN A 1082 119.80 46.56 -6.00
CA ASN A 1082 118.84 45.77 -6.77
C ASN A 1082 118.05 44.79 -5.87
N GLU A 1083 118.70 44.26 -4.83
CA GLU A 1083 118.14 43.24 -3.93
C GLU A 1083 117.22 43.82 -2.83
N LEU A 1084 117.18 45.15 -2.66
CA LEU A 1084 116.33 45.79 -1.66
C LEU A 1084 114.85 45.74 -2.07
N THR A 1085 114.01 45.23 -1.18
CA THR A 1085 112.54 45.11 -1.33
C THR A 1085 111.75 46.07 -0.44
N ASP A 1086 112.43 47.05 0.16
CA ASP A 1086 111.93 47.91 1.23
C ASP A 1086 112.36 49.37 0.98
N ILE A 1087 111.38 50.28 0.90
CA ILE A 1087 111.59 51.68 0.54
C ILE A 1087 112.41 52.43 1.61
N PHE A 1088 112.20 52.12 2.91
CA PHE A 1088 112.99 52.70 4.01
C PHE A 1088 114.48 52.36 3.86
N LYS A 1089 114.79 51.13 3.43
CA LYS A 1089 116.17 50.70 3.21
C LYS A 1089 116.80 51.40 1.99
N VAL A 1090 116.03 51.70 0.94
CA VAL A 1090 116.53 52.42 -0.23
C VAL A 1090 116.88 53.87 0.12
N ASP A 1091 115.98 54.63 0.76
CA ASP A 1091 116.30 56.02 1.18
C ASP A 1091 117.48 56.09 2.16
N ALA A 1092 117.63 55.09 3.04
CA ALA A 1092 118.79 54.98 3.92
C ALA A 1092 120.11 54.86 3.16
N THR A 1093 120.14 54.19 1.99
CA THR A 1093 121.36 54.11 1.17
C THR A 1093 121.74 55.42 0.47
N ILE A 1094 120.78 56.30 0.15
CA ILE A 1094 121.07 57.66 -0.32
C ILE A 1094 121.80 58.44 0.79
N THR A 1095 121.28 58.36 2.02
CA THR A 1095 121.89 59.02 3.17
C THR A 1095 123.31 58.50 3.44
N GLN A 1096 123.54 57.19 3.24
CA GLN A 1096 124.88 56.60 3.31
C GLN A 1096 125.80 57.06 2.17
N SER A 1097 125.28 57.16 0.94
CA SER A 1097 125.98 57.69 -0.23
C SER A 1097 126.51 59.08 0.06
N SER A 1098 125.64 60.04 0.37
CA SER A 1098 126.07 61.43 0.53
C SER A 1098 126.89 61.66 1.82
N ALA A 1099 126.65 60.89 2.89
CA ALA A 1099 127.51 60.90 4.07
C ALA A 1099 128.89 60.26 3.83
N PHE A 1100 129.02 59.31 2.90
CA PHE A 1100 130.31 58.87 2.38
C PHE A 1100 130.90 59.93 1.46
N LYS A 1101 130.09 60.56 0.59
CA LYS A 1101 130.51 61.63 -0.31
C LYS A 1101 131.14 62.77 0.45
N ASP A 1102 130.48 63.37 1.44
CA ASP A 1102 131.04 64.51 2.19
C ASP A 1102 132.32 64.13 2.98
N ARG A 1103 132.43 62.89 3.45
CA ARG A 1103 133.69 62.39 4.07
C ARG A 1103 134.79 62.18 3.04
N GLN A 1104 134.46 61.66 1.86
CA GLN A 1104 135.41 61.53 0.77
C GLN A 1104 135.73 62.90 0.19
N ASP A 1105 134.81 63.86 0.13
CA ASP A 1105 135.03 65.25 -0.27
C ASP A 1105 135.80 66.05 0.77
N THR A 1106 135.78 65.65 2.05
CA THR A 1106 136.70 66.18 3.08
C THR A 1106 138.06 65.50 3.03
N THR A 1107 138.13 64.25 2.60
CA THR A 1107 139.39 63.51 2.40
C THR A 1107 140.07 63.92 1.09
N ILE A 1108 139.26 64.18 0.07
CA ILE A 1108 139.58 64.77 -1.21
C ILE A 1108 139.86 66.23 -0.97
N ASN A 1109 139.09 67.04 -0.24
CA ASN A 1109 139.54 68.37 0.24
C ASN A 1109 140.58 68.30 1.38
N ARG A 1110 141.26 67.16 1.53
CA ARG A 1110 142.53 67.07 2.24
C ARG A 1110 143.67 66.62 1.33
N GLU A 1111 143.58 65.52 0.57
CA GLU A 1111 144.60 65.05 -0.41
C GLU A 1111 144.64 65.90 -1.69
N ILE A 1112 143.48 66.43 -1.99
CA ILE A 1112 143.25 67.69 -2.68
C ILE A 1112 142.56 68.69 -1.67
N HIS A 1113 141.86 69.77 -2.03
CA HIS A 1113 142.04 71.15 -1.48
C HIS A 1113 143.52 71.59 -1.30
N GLU A 1114 144.42 70.66 -0.92
CA GLU A 1114 145.46 70.22 -1.86
C GLU A 1114 144.95 70.25 -3.47
N PHE A 1115 143.61 70.50 -3.99
CA PHE A 1115 142.67 70.70 -5.34
C PHE A 1115 141.00 70.31 -5.47
N GLU A 1116 140.01 70.47 -6.52
CA GLU A 1116 138.43 70.05 -6.67
C GLU A 1116 137.18 70.49 -7.78
N LYS A 1117 136.11 69.77 -8.49
CA LYS A 1117 134.79 70.27 -9.37
C LYS A 1117 133.18 69.73 -9.82
N LYS A 1118 132.57 68.79 -10.76
CA LYS A 1118 131.44 68.93 -11.98
C LYS A 1118 130.13 67.87 -12.45
N GLN A 1119 129.04 68.01 -13.45
CA GLN A 1119 127.90 67.00 -14.15
C GLN A 1119 126.51 67.35 -15.14
N VAL A 1120 125.32 66.56 -15.56
CA VAL A 1120 124.17 66.55 -16.80
C VAL A 1120 122.66 65.69 -17.01
N GLU A 1121 121.81 65.50 -18.19
CA GLU A 1121 120.20 65.15 -18.49
C GLU A 1121 119.36 64.39 -19.83
N GLN A 1122 117.93 64.09 -19.98
CA GLN A 1122 116.75 64.04 -21.17
C GLN A 1122 115.65 62.84 -21.83
N PRO A 1123 114.41 62.98 -22.62
CA PRO A 1123 113.09 62.06 -23.02
C PRO A 1123 112.10 61.92 -24.46
N GLU A 1124 110.83 61.21 -24.70
CA GLU A 1124 109.87 60.91 -26.03
C GLU A 1124 108.19 60.43 -26.19
N VAL A 1125 107.41 59.96 -27.36
CA VAL A 1125 105.80 59.92 -27.81
C VAL A 1125 104.91 58.77 -28.80
N VAL A 1126 103.51 58.77 -29.28
CA VAL A 1126 102.47 57.68 -30.02
C VAL A 1126 101.08 57.91 -31.04
N VAL A 1127 100.14 56.94 -31.65
CA VAL A 1127 98.86 57.04 -32.71
C VAL A 1127 97.63 55.90 -33.16
N GLU A 1128 96.51 55.99 -34.11
CA GLU A 1128 95.19 55.05 -34.50
C GLU A 1128 94.22 55.01 -35.94
N GLY A 1129 93.08 54.18 -36.31
CA GLY A 1129 92.01 54.17 -37.56
C GLY A 1129 90.75 53.07 -37.99
N LYS A 1130 89.71 53.17 -39.02
CA LYS A 1130 88.43 52.23 -39.50
C LYS A 1130 87.52 52.24 -40.97
N ALA A 1131 86.32 51.49 -41.35
CA ALA A 1131 85.60 51.11 -42.78
C ALA A 1131 83.93 50.95 -43.32
N PRO A 1132 83.19 49.96 -44.12
CA PRO A 1132 82.09 49.99 -45.37
C PRO A 1132 80.76 48.99 -45.85
N TYR A 1133 79.75 49.22 -46.88
CA TYR A 1133 78.84 48.41 -47.98
C TYR A 1133 79.20 49.01 -49.40
N VAL A 1134 78.62 48.64 -50.58
CA VAL A 1134 79.21 48.97 -51.92
C VAL A 1134 78.88 50.36 -52.54
N ALA A 1135 79.94 51.05 -53.05
CA ALA A 1135 80.00 52.16 -54.05
C ALA A 1135 79.47 53.57 -53.69
N VAL A 1136 80.01 54.70 -54.19
CA VAL A 1136 81.31 55.05 -54.85
C VAL A 1136 81.56 56.57 -54.65
N LYS A 1137 82.78 56.97 -54.20
CA LYS A 1137 83.37 58.36 -54.17
C LYS A 1137 82.57 59.46 -53.41
N PRO A 1138 83.20 60.46 -52.74
CA PRO A 1138 84.25 61.34 -53.29
C PRO A 1138 85.34 61.79 -52.27
N VAL A 1139 86.07 62.86 -52.60
CA VAL A 1139 86.98 63.58 -51.67
C VAL A 1139 86.15 64.52 -50.78
N PRO A 1140 86.45 64.65 -49.47
CA PRO A 1140 85.80 65.64 -48.60
C PRO A 1140 86.11 67.08 -49.04
N GLN A 1141 85.14 67.81 -49.59
CA GLN A 1141 85.26 69.27 -49.76
C GLN A 1141 85.32 69.93 -48.38
N ARG A 1142 86.22 70.90 -48.15
CA ARG A 1142 86.24 71.67 -46.89
C ARG A 1142 85.15 72.72 -46.85
N GLU A 1143 84.33 72.68 -45.81
CA GLU A 1143 83.34 73.70 -45.48
C GLU A 1143 83.83 74.50 -44.26
N ARG A 1144 84.05 75.81 -44.46
CA ARG A 1144 84.52 76.72 -43.41
C ARG A 1144 83.32 77.28 -42.66
N VAL A 1145 83.28 77.11 -41.33
CA VAL A 1145 82.09 77.42 -40.53
C VAL A 1145 82.43 78.30 -39.34
N ARG A 1146 81.78 79.47 -39.29
CA ARG A 1146 81.81 80.37 -38.13
C ARG A 1146 80.87 79.90 -37.03
N VAL A 1147 81.39 79.83 -35.80
CA VAL A 1147 80.67 79.28 -34.64
C VAL A 1147 79.36 80.02 -34.38
N ASN A 1148 79.35 81.36 -34.49
CA ASN A 1148 78.17 82.21 -34.29
C ASN A 1148 76.96 81.87 -35.18
N ASN A 1149 77.14 81.25 -36.35
CA ASN A 1149 76.05 80.92 -37.28
C ASN A 1149 75.46 79.50 -37.06
N LEU A 1150 76.14 78.65 -36.28
CA LEU A 1150 75.62 77.32 -35.95
C LEU A 1150 74.58 77.37 -34.83
N LEU A 1151 74.73 78.31 -33.90
CA LEU A 1151 73.95 78.49 -32.68
C LEU A 1151 72.62 79.21 -32.97
N SER A 1152 71.49 78.54 -32.73
CA SER A 1152 70.14 79.11 -32.92
C SER A 1152 69.66 79.97 -31.74
N THR A 1153 70.34 79.92 -30.61
CA THR A 1153 69.98 80.60 -29.35
C THR A 1153 71.26 81.09 -28.65
N LYS A 1154 71.19 82.24 -27.95
CA LYS A 1154 72.34 82.88 -27.28
C LYS A 1154 72.34 82.80 -25.74
N THR A 1155 71.30 82.19 -25.15
CA THR A 1155 71.22 81.89 -23.71
C THR A 1155 70.50 80.56 -23.53
N LEU A 1156 71.01 79.74 -22.63
CA LEU A 1156 70.48 78.43 -22.24
C LEU A 1156 70.17 78.50 -20.73
N ARG A 1157 69.18 77.76 -20.24
CA ARG A 1157 68.71 77.78 -18.84
C ARG A 1157 68.53 76.40 -18.22
N THR A 1158 68.43 75.34 -19.02
CA THR A 1158 68.40 73.93 -18.58
C THR A 1158 69.35 73.08 -19.42
N GLU A 1159 69.58 71.83 -19.01
CA GLU A 1159 70.35 70.87 -19.81
C GLU A 1159 69.64 70.52 -21.13
N GLU A 1160 68.31 70.58 -21.17
CA GLU A 1160 67.51 70.40 -22.40
C GLU A 1160 67.83 71.46 -23.47
N ASP A 1161 68.08 72.71 -23.06
CA ASP A 1161 68.56 73.77 -23.97
C ASP A 1161 69.95 73.43 -24.54
N VAL A 1162 70.82 72.82 -23.73
CA VAL A 1162 72.19 72.40 -24.13
C VAL A 1162 72.13 71.24 -25.11
N ASP A 1163 71.34 70.21 -24.83
CA ASP A 1163 71.21 69.04 -25.71
C ASP A 1163 70.44 69.36 -26.99
N MET A 1164 69.45 70.25 -26.96
CA MET A 1164 68.78 70.72 -28.18
C MET A 1164 69.75 71.50 -29.08
N LEU A 1165 70.63 72.32 -28.49
CA LEU A 1165 71.68 73.04 -29.19
C LEU A 1165 72.74 72.08 -29.76
N LEU A 1166 73.26 71.15 -28.95
CA LEU A 1166 74.27 70.18 -29.37
C LEU A 1166 73.74 69.21 -30.42
N ASN A 1167 72.48 68.75 -30.33
CA ASN A 1167 71.87 67.93 -31.38
C ASN A 1167 71.66 68.73 -32.67
N THR A 1168 71.21 69.99 -32.60
CA THR A 1168 71.07 70.85 -33.78
C THR A 1168 72.42 71.09 -34.47
N LEU A 1169 73.47 71.33 -33.68
CA LEU A 1169 74.83 71.58 -34.17
C LEU A 1169 75.45 70.29 -34.73
N SER A 1170 75.35 69.17 -34.01
CA SER A 1170 75.81 67.85 -34.44
C SER A 1170 75.08 67.38 -35.69
N ALA A 1171 73.77 67.63 -35.82
CA ALA A 1171 72.99 67.32 -37.01
C ALA A 1171 73.47 68.13 -38.23
N LYS A 1172 73.64 69.46 -38.11
CA LYS A 1172 74.21 70.31 -39.18
C LYS A 1172 75.58 69.79 -39.64
N LEU A 1173 76.51 69.56 -38.71
CA LEU A 1173 77.86 69.10 -39.04
C LEU A 1173 77.88 67.66 -39.60
N LYS A 1174 77.05 66.74 -39.07
CA LYS A 1174 76.92 65.38 -39.63
C LYS A 1174 76.20 65.35 -40.98
N GLN A 1175 75.30 66.30 -41.27
CA GLN A 1175 74.68 66.46 -42.59
C GLN A 1175 75.72 66.92 -43.63
N ILE A 1176 76.57 67.89 -43.27
CA ILE A 1176 77.74 68.31 -44.04
C ILE A 1176 78.65 67.10 -44.31
N ILE A 1177 79.12 66.39 -43.27
CA ILE A 1177 80.04 65.26 -43.43
C ILE A 1177 79.40 64.06 -44.18
N LYS A 1178 78.12 63.73 -43.97
CA LYS A 1178 77.45 62.64 -44.72
C LYS A 1178 77.29 62.94 -46.22
N SER A 1179 77.33 64.21 -46.62
CA SER A 1179 77.47 64.62 -48.04
C SER A 1179 78.92 64.56 -48.56
N ASN A 1180 79.83 63.93 -47.79
CA ASN A 1180 81.28 63.85 -47.97
C ASN A 1180 81.97 65.22 -48.04
N LYS A 1181 82.10 65.83 -46.85
CA LYS A 1181 82.80 67.09 -46.62
C LYS A 1181 83.64 67.05 -45.34
N GLN A 1182 84.70 67.88 -45.29
CA GLN A 1182 85.49 68.21 -44.11
C GLN A 1182 85.00 69.55 -43.53
N ILE A 1183 85.30 69.83 -42.26
CA ILE A 1183 84.95 71.09 -41.59
C ILE A 1183 86.24 71.78 -41.12
N GLU A 1184 86.27 73.11 -41.21
CA GLU A 1184 87.35 73.97 -40.71
C GLU A 1184 86.72 75.13 -39.91
N PHE A 1185 87.04 75.22 -38.61
CA PHE A 1185 86.53 76.29 -37.74
C PHE A 1185 87.40 77.55 -37.83
N ILE A 1186 86.75 78.70 -37.78
CA ILE A 1186 87.32 80.05 -37.69
C ILE A 1186 86.26 80.94 -37.01
N ASP A 1187 86.70 81.98 -36.30
CA ASP A 1187 85.85 82.85 -35.47
C ASP A 1187 84.82 83.68 -36.27
#